data_AF-A0A067TMN8-F1
#
_entry.id   AF-A0A067TMN8-F1
#
_cell.length_a   1.000
_cell.length_b   1.000
_cell.length_c   1.000
_cell.angle_alpha   90.00
_cell.angle_beta   90.00
_cell.angle_gamma   90.00
#
_symmetry.space_group_name_H-M   'P 1'
#
loop_
_entity.id
_entity.type
_entity.pdbx_description
1 polymer ?
#
loop_
_entity_poly.entity_id
_entity_poly.type
_entity_poly.pdbx_seq_one_letter_code
_entity_poly.pdbx_strand_id
1 'polypeptide(L)'
;MASPKKSVKEFGIRDSDPLELNPGPGPRRRSTVTCKCVLWSILVFFGLGGGYLGAKAAQAVYRQLREPHRALYQDISMPYQPQGVVRPLIDHDQTFDIVATVWLRTDRDAVDGHVYDRAPEHQKAEEGLDGEQSLDLPNIGEGSDDSELVEKAILTETILRGLRLKDKNIPASLKFRVPTEIFKKRELNAYDLRGSFVLIPTSPSPLDHALNYSTWIPDSVKYPPSRSWPEGYVRSLEEEVIDEYGTFTPLLSFQNIKSRCGSSTTALTDASEDEDEEENTPSLTTAIKLNGLLSHGSKDRFSSKGKPVLEAHPYVITRSFLRVVDQTTLYNRNAYDKAHKLLKQSSCGEAHKLLSDKAPKPDWRMCLRSYLAHGNQEVKIKVMKTAEDNGKKEVEWIYAPYLSVSESSFGPLDLIPVPVNRERCADNNPVGAQNVPDEEFMDVTWNVTFIGRTPEKISIVDSYDTPKRKYNMTETKDNQLQTHANVELMHGLIGHPFRDNYHPRRVAILLFIELSAYAIAAALKLHYCSSIRRIHIEFSPPNNLGPYAKGAYQLQSIWPLLFTSIISLLKLKAITRVEFLWRGSSLPTMHFAPASHSERASHRMEPQLSRRFKILFFAIVGACLYIVQTLEMYIINPRGTSTPSKTVMTEGILAGKSFITRPALILGSIMQIVMNTRSRSVPSAMDYWRADQ
;
A
#
# COMPACT_ATOMS: atom_id res chain seq x y z
N MET A 1 -88.16 49.55 46.18
CA MET A 1 -88.73 49.22 47.51
C MET A 1 -88.17 47.88 47.95
N ALA A 2 -87.92 47.73 49.26
CA ALA A 2 -87.45 46.53 49.98
C ALA A 2 -85.93 46.22 50.00
N SER A 3 -85.28 46.74 51.05
CA SER A 3 -84.24 46.11 51.89
C SER A 3 -84.80 44.80 52.53
N PRO A 4 -84.05 43.86 53.19
CA PRO A 4 -82.80 44.08 53.93
C PRO A 4 -81.76 42.93 54.12
N LYS A 5 -80.56 43.38 54.56
CA LYS A 5 -79.61 42.88 55.60
C LYS A 5 -79.51 41.38 55.96
N LYS A 6 -78.25 40.91 55.97
CA LYS A 6 -77.46 40.27 57.09
C LYS A 6 -76.12 39.79 56.49
N SER A 7 -74.93 40.33 56.77
CA SER A 7 -74.13 40.43 58.01
C SER A 7 -73.48 39.11 58.47
N VAL A 8 -72.15 39.19 58.70
CA VAL A 8 -71.37 38.56 59.78
C VAL A 8 -70.39 37.42 59.39
N LYS A 9 -69.10 37.81 59.42
CA LYS A 9 -67.94 37.18 60.08
C LYS A 9 -66.85 36.48 59.26
N GLU A 10 -65.64 36.99 59.54
CA GLU A 10 -64.38 36.28 59.78
C GLU A 10 -63.77 35.50 58.61
N PHE A 11 -63.03 36.23 57.78
CA PHE A 11 -61.75 35.70 57.31
C PHE A 11 -60.63 36.58 57.86
N GLY A 12 -59.90 36.02 58.81
CA GLY A 12 -58.73 36.63 59.42
C GLY A 12 -57.66 36.88 58.36
N ILE A 13 -57.58 38.12 57.91
CA ILE A 13 -56.38 38.66 57.26
C ILE A 13 -55.42 38.94 58.41
N ARG A 14 -54.52 37.99 58.66
CA ARG A 14 -53.31 38.24 59.46
C ARG A 14 -52.35 39.01 58.57
N ASP A 15 -52.05 40.22 59.03
CA ASP A 15 -50.97 41.06 58.52
C ASP A 15 -49.64 40.29 58.52
N SER A 16 -48.95 40.44 57.39
CA SER A 16 -47.49 40.49 57.26
C SER A 16 -46.66 39.42 57.98
N ASP A 17 -46.45 38.30 57.30
CA ASP A 17 -45.09 37.77 57.22
C ASP A 17 -44.43 38.37 55.97
N PRO A 18 -43.28 39.06 56.09
CA PRO A 18 -42.55 39.50 54.92
C PRO A 18 -42.18 38.26 54.10
N LEU A 19 -42.56 38.23 52.82
CA LEU A 19 -41.98 37.31 51.86
C LEU A 19 -40.47 37.56 51.84
N GLU A 20 -39.71 36.75 52.59
CA GLU A 20 -38.26 36.61 52.49
C GLU A 20 -37.93 36.02 51.10
N LEU A 21 -38.07 36.84 50.07
CA LEU A 21 -37.62 36.60 48.70
C LEU A 21 -36.12 36.88 48.57
N ASN A 22 -35.35 36.45 49.56
CA ASN A 22 -33.91 36.42 49.44
C ASN A 22 -33.45 35.02 49.87
N PRO A 23 -33.53 34.01 48.99
CA PRO A 23 -32.76 32.81 49.22
C PRO A 23 -31.31 33.27 49.27
N GLY A 24 -30.74 33.33 50.47
CA GLY A 24 -29.35 33.72 50.67
C GLY A 24 -28.43 32.96 49.69
N PRO A 25 -27.25 33.50 49.35
CA PRO A 25 -26.38 32.92 48.33
C PRO A 25 -26.24 31.43 48.58
N GLY A 26 -26.82 30.61 47.68
CA GLY A 26 -26.88 29.17 47.85
C GLY A 26 -25.49 28.62 48.17
N PRO A 27 -25.38 27.57 49.01
CA PRO A 27 -24.12 27.11 49.58
C PRO A 27 -23.05 27.08 48.49
N ARG A 28 -21.99 27.87 48.69
CA ARG A 28 -20.86 28.02 47.76
C ARG A 28 -20.30 26.63 47.53
N ARG A 29 -20.71 25.98 46.43
CA ARG A 29 -20.35 24.59 46.14
C ARG A 29 -18.84 24.47 46.23
N ARG A 30 -18.34 23.66 47.18
CA ARG A 30 -16.92 23.34 47.30
C ARG A 30 -16.43 22.90 45.93
N SER A 31 -15.51 23.67 45.37
CA SER A 31 -15.04 23.48 44.02
C SER A 31 -14.31 22.12 43.98
N THR A 32 -14.86 21.13 43.30
CA THR A 32 -14.18 19.86 42.98
C THR A 32 -13.15 20.07 41.87
N VAL A 33 -12.39 21.17 41.95
CA VAL A 33 -11.43 21.63 40.93
C VAL A 33 -10.12 20.85 41.05
N THR A 34 -9.80 20.32 42.23
CA THR A 34 -8.54 19.61 42.49
C THR A 34 -8.42 18.27 41.75
N CYS A 35 -9.50 17.52 41.51
CA CYS A 35 -9.39 16.21 40.84
C CYS A 35 -9.21 16.33 39.32
N LYS A 36 -9.78 17.36 38.68
CA LYS A 36 -9.72 17.53 37.23
C LYS A 36 -8.36 18.03 36.74
N CYS A 37 -7.74 18.97 37.45
CA CYS A 37 -6.40 19.44 37.08
C CYS A 37 -5.38 18.30 37.20
N VAL A 38 -5.49 17.46 38.24
CA VAL A 38 -4.64 16.27 38.39
C VAL A 38 -4.85 15.30 37.22
N LEU A 39 -6.10 15.01 36.84
CA LEU A 39 -6.39 14.14 35.70
C LEU A 39 -5.82 14.69 34.37
N TRP A 40 -5.96 15.99 34.12
CA TRP A 40 -5.42 16.64 32.92
C TRP A 40 -3.89 16.66 32.92
N SER A 41 -3.26 16.96 34.05
CA SER A 41 -1.80 16.89 34.19
C SER A 41 -1.28 15.48 33.96
N ILE A 42 -1.97 14.45 34.48
CA ILE A 42 -1.66 13.04 34.23
C ILE A 42 -1.79 12.72 32.73
N LEU A 43 -2.87 13.15 32.07
CA LEU A 43 -3.09 12.90 30.64
C LEU A 43 -2.04 13.61 29.77
N VAL A 44 -1.71 14.87 30.08
CA VAL A 44 -0.64 15.62 29.39
C VAL A 44 0.71 14.94 29.62
N PHE A 45 1.01 14.50 30.85
CA PHE A 45 2.24 13.79 31.16
C PHE A 45 2.35 12.47 30.40
N PHE A 46 1.28 11.66 30.34
CA PHE A 46 1.25 10.44 29.54
C PHE A 46 1.28 10.73 28.03
N GLY A 47 0.66 11.82 27.56
CA GLY A 47 0.71 12.25 26.17
C GLY A 47 2.12 12.69 25.74
N LEU A 48 2.80 13.47 26.57
CA LEU A 48 4.19 13.89 26.35
C LEU A 48 5.16 12.70 26.49
N GLY A 49 4.98 11.86 27.51
CA GLY A 49 5.79 10.65 27.71
C GLY A 49 5.61 9.65 26.57
N GLY A 50 4.37 9.39 26.16
CA GLY A 50 4.04 8.56 25.00
C GLY A 50 4.56 9.16 23.69
N GLY A 51 4.45 10.47 23.51
CA GLY A 51 5.00 11.19 22.36
C GLY A 51 6.53 11.10 22.31
N TYR A 52 7.22 11.26 23.44
CA TYR A 52 8.67 11.11 23.54
C TYR A 52 9.13 9.67 23.26
N LEU A 53 8.49 8.67 23.88
CA LEU A 53 8.78 7.25 23.63
C LEU A 53 8.51 6.88 22.16
N GLY A 54 7.40 7.36 21.60
CA GLY A 54 7.07 7.21 20.18
C GLY A 54 8.12 7.85 19.27
N ALA A 55 8.58 9.07 19.58
CA ALA A 55 9.65 9.74 18.84
C ALA A 55 10.99 9.00 18.93
N LYS A 56 11.34 8.45 20.10
CA LYS A 56 12.54 7.62 20.28
C LYS A 56 12.45 6.31 19.49
N ALA A 57 11.31 5.63 19.52
CA ALA A 57 11.06 4.43 18.74
C ALA A 57 11.13 4.74 17.23
N ALA A 58 10.47 5.80 16.78
CA ALA A 58 10.53 6.26 15.38
C ALA A 58 11.95 6.63 14.96
N GLN A 59 12.72 7.29 15.83
CA GLN A 59 14.14 7.60 15.57
C GLN A 59 15.00 6.33 15.48
N ALA A 60 14.77 5.34 16.33
CA ALA A 60 15.48 4.06 16.30
C ALA A 60 15.18 3.30 15.00
N VAL A 61 13.91 3.17 14.63
CA VAL A 61 13.47 2.57 13.36
C VAL A 61 14.05 3.33 12.17
N TYR A 62 13.99 4.67 12.18
CA TYR A 62 14.56 5.50 11.13
C TYR A 62 16.07 5.29 10.98
N ARG A 63 16.81 5.20 12.09
CA ARG A 63 18.25 4.90 12.05
C ARG A 63 18.54 3.52 11.45
N GLN A 64 17.77 2.50 11.84
CA GLN A 64 17.91 1.15 11.30
C GLN A 64 17.60 1.11 9.79
N LEU A 65 16.59 1.84 9.33
CA LEU A 65 16.25 1.93 7.91
C LEU A 65 17.27 2.73 7.12
N ARG A 66 17.81 3.83 7.68
CA ARG A 66 18.77 4.70 7.00
C ARG A 66 20.10 3.98 6.73
N GLU A 67 20.53 3.15 7.66
CA GLU A 67 21.81 2.45 7.62
C GLU A 67 21.63 0.97 8.00
N PRO A 68 20.93 0.16 7.17
CA PRO A 68 20.60 -1.22 7.53
C PRO A 68 21.84 -2.09 7.70
N HIS A 69 22.92 -1.71 7.00
CA HIS A 69 24.20 -2.42 6.99
C HIS A 69 25.30 -1.67 7.73
N ARG A 70 24.96 -0.83 8.73
CA ARG A 70 25.93 0.00 9.47
C ARG A 70 27.12 -0.79 10.03
N ALA A 71 26.90 -2.04 10.43
CA ALA A 71 27.95 -2.92 10.95
C ALA A 71 29.04 -3.28 9.91
N LEU A 72 28.78 -3.06 8.62
CA LEU A 72 29.73 -3.29 7.53
C LEU A 72 30.55 -2.05 7.19
N TYR A 73 30.12 -0.87 7.61
CA TYR A 73 30.72 0.38 7.15
C TYR A 73 32.12 0.55 7.74
N GLN A 74 33.05 1.04 6.93
CA GLN A 74 34.38 1.39 7.40
C GLN A 74 34.30 2.57 8.36
N ASP A 75 35.01 2.50 9.49
CA ASP A 75 35.10 3.61 10.44
C ASP A 75 35.91 4.76 9.82
N ILE A 76 35.30 5.94 9.78
CA ILE A 76 35.90 7.17 9.21
C ILE A 76 37.14 7.61 10.01
N SER A 77 37.25 7.20 11.28
CA SER A 77 38.40 7.51 12.13
C SER A 77 39.65 6.70 11.78
N MET A 78 39.52 5.59 11.04
CA MET A 78 40.66 4.78 10.60
C MET A 78 41.22 5.31 9.27
N PRO A 79 42.55 5.39 9.09
CA PRO A 79 43.14 5.81 7.83
C PRO A 79 42.74 4.84 6.71
N TYR A 80 42.47 5.40 5.52
CA TYR A 80 42.09 4.63 4.35
C TYR A 80 43.24 3.70 3.92
N GLN A 81 42.95 2.41 3.84
CA GLN A 81 43.86 1.39 3.32
C GLN A 81 43.13 0.59 2.22
N PRO A 82 43.56 0.64 0.95
CA PRO A 82 42.87 -0.03 -0.16
C PRO A 82 42.59 -1.51 0.08
N GLN A 83 43.51 -2.21 0.75
CA GLN A 83 43.39 -3.64 1.03
C GLN A 83 42.42 -3.98 2.17
N GLY A 84 42.12 -3.00 3.04
CA GLY A 84 41.27 -3.15 4.21
C GLY A 84 39.80 -2.82 3.97
N VAL A 85 39.47 -2.32 2.77
CA VAL A 85 38.12 -1.87 2.43
C VAL A 85 37.56 -2.58 1.19
N VAL A 86 36.25 -2.53 1.04
CA VAL A 86 35.55 -2.89 -0.20
C VAL A 86 34.85 -1.62 -0.71
N ARG A 87 35.16 -1.22 -1.94
CA ARG A 87 34.61 -0.01 -2.57
C ARG A 87 33.40 -0.32 -3.47
N PRO A 88 32.50 0.62 -3.73
CA PRO A 88 31.46 0.45 -4.74
C PRO A 88 32.05 0.24 -6.15
N LEU A 89 31.38 -0.54 -6.98
CA LEU A 89 31.69 -0.65 -8.41
C LEU A 89 31.34 0.64 -9.17
N ILE A 90 30.32 1.34 -8.71
CA ILE A 90 29.75 2.53 -9.35
C ILE A 90 29.73 3.64 -8.33
N ASP A 91 30.49 4.69 -8.61
CA ASP A 91 30.49 5.92 -7.83
C ASP A 91 29.42 6.91 -8.31
N HIS A 92 29.32 8.07 -7.68
CA HIS A 92 28.32 9.09 -8.03
C HIS A 92 28.48 9.68 -9.44
N ASP A 93 29.70 9.60 -10.00
CA ASP A 93 30.04 10.18 -11.30
C ASP A 93 30.07 9.15 -12.43
N GLN A 94 30.17 7.87 -12.09
CA GLN A 94 30.18 6.77 -13.04
C GLN A 94 28.79 6.61 -13.67
N THR A 95 28.75 6.54 -14.99
CA THR A 95 27.50 6.22 -15.71
C THR A 95 27.38 4.72 -15.97
N PHE A 96 26.17 4.27 -16.25
CA PHE A 96 25.90 2.88 -16.60
C PHE A 96 24.69 2.76 -17.53
N ASP A 97 24.65 1.63 -18.22
CA ASP A 97 23.55 1.23 -19.08
C ASP A 97 22.75 0.12 -18.41
N ILE A 98 21.45 0.03 -18.72
CA ILE A 98 20.59 -1.08 -18.29
C ILE A 98 20.22 -1.90 -19.51
N VAL A 99 20.56 -3.18 -19.47
CA VAL A 99 20.12 -4.19 -20.43
C VAL A 99 18.95 -4.95 -19.84
N ALA A 100 17.91 -5.13 -20.63
CA ALA A 100 16.77 -5.96 -20.29
C ALA A 100 16.68 -7.13 -21.27
N THR A 101 16.43 -8.32 -20.74
CA THR A 101 16.15 -9.53 -21.53
C THR A 101 14.80 -10.10 -21.11
N VAL A 102 13.96 -10.46 -22.09
CA VAL A 102 12.71 -11.17 -21.87
C VAL A 102 12.92 -12.64 -22.21
N TRP A 103 12.60 -13.51 -21.26
CA TRP A 103 12.76 -14.95 -21.34
C TRP A 103 11.40 -15.63 -21.39
N LEU A 104 11.29 -16.61 -22.26
CA LEU A 104 10.18 -17.54 -22.36
C LEU A 104 10.71 -18.95 -22.12
N ARG A 105 10.15 -19.68 -21.16
CA ARG A 105 10.37 -21.12 -21.05
C ARG A 105 9.64 -21.80 -22.20
N THR A 106 10.27 -22.77 -22.86
CA THR A 106 9.66 -23.57 -23.93
C THR A 106 10.12 -25.01 -23.82
N ASP A 107 9.35 -25.93 -24.41
CA ASP A 107 9.79 -27.32 -24.54
C ASP A 107 11.05 -27.39 -25.40
N ARG A 108 11.96 -28.31 -25.07
CA ARG A 108 13.24 -28.47 -25.75
C ARG A 108 13.08 -28.72 -27.26
N ASP A 109 12.10 -29.53 -27.65
CA ASP A 109 11.82 -29.88 -29.05
C ASP A 109 11.38 -28.68 -29.91
N ALA A 110 10.83 -27.63 -29.29
CA ALA A 110 10.45 -26.41 -29.99
C ALA A 110 11.66 -25.49 -30.29
N VAL A 111 12.81 -25.73 -29.65
CA VAL A 111 14.03 -24.94 -29.86
C VAL A 111 14.81 -25.46 -31.07
N ASP A 112 14.84 -26.78 -31.27
CA ASP A 112 15.59 -27.46 -32.34
C ASP A 112 14.81 -27.59 -33.66
N GLY A 113 13.60 -27.03 -33.75
CA GLY A 113 12.69 -27.10 -34.92
C GLY A 113 13.19 -26.41 -36.21
N HIS A 114 14.42 -25.92 -36.25
CA HIS A 114 15.09 -25.55 -37.49
C HIS A 114 16.07 -26.65 -37.92
N VAL A 115 15.62 -27.45 -38.89
CA VAL A 115 16.44 -28.22 -39.83
C VAL A 115 17.29 -29.34 -39.22
N TYR A 116 16.71 -30.54 -39.08
CA TYR A 116 17.26 -31.76 -39.68
C TYR A 116 16.12 -32.78 -39.80
N ASP A 117 15.75 -33.13 -41.04
CA ASP A 117 15.08 -34.38 -41.38
C ASP A 117 15.98 -35.53 -40.93
N ARG A 118 15.88 -35.94 -39.67
CA ARG A 118 16.52 -37.16 -39.21
C ARG A 118 15.63 -38.32 -39.62
N ALA A 119 16.02 -38.96 -40.71
CA ALA A 119 15.47 -40.23 -41.16
C ALA A 119 15.36 -41.20 -39.96
N PRO A 120 14.27 -41.98 -39.86
CA PRO A 120 14.04 -42.87 -38.73
C PRO A 120 15.14 -43.95 -38.72
N GLU A 121 16.03 -43.87 -37.74
CA GLU A 121 17.07 -44.85 -37.53
C GLU A 121 16.43 -46.11 -36.93
N HIS A 122 16.66 -47.23 -37.63
CA HIS A 122 16.11 -48.54 -37.36
C HIS A 122 16.21 -48.96 -35.88
N GLN A 123 15.06 -49.30 -35.29
CA GLN A 123 14.96 -50.13 -34.10
C GLN A 123 15.76 -51.42 -34.30
N LYS A 124 16.81 -51.59 -33.51
CA LYS A 124 17.37 -52.91 -33.23
C LYS A 124 16.52 -53.54 -32.13
N ALA A 125 15.81 -54.60 -32.50
CA ALA A 125 15.25 -55.57 -31.58
C ALA A 125 16.41 -56.31 -30.89
N GLU A 126 16.48 -56.22 -29.57
CA GLU A 126 17.12 -57.24 -28.75
C GLU A 126 16.00 -58.01 -28.04
N GLU A 127 15.83 -59.25 -28.48
CA GLU A 127 15.07 -60.30 -27.82
C GLU A 127 15.91 -60.92 -26.70
N GLY A 128 15.28 -61.17 -25.56
CA GLY A 128 15.59 -62.31 -24.69
C GLY A 128 16.40 -62.00 -23.41
N LEU A 129 15.73 -62.02 -22.26
CA LEU A 129 15.61 -63.21 -21.38
C LEU A 129 15.20 -62.78 -19.96
N ASP A 130 14.00 -63.22 -19.58
CA ASP A 130 13.67 -63.93 -18.35
C ASP A 130 14.09 -63.36 -16.98
N GLY A 131 13.09 -62.81 -16.26
CA GLY A 131 12.83 -63.23 -14.88
C GLY A 131 13.27 -62.30 -13.75
N GLU A 132 12.39 -61.39 -13.32
CA GLU A 132 11.93 -61.30 -11.93
C GLU A 132 10.75 -60.31 -11.85
N GLN A 133 9.58 -60.80 -11.44
CA GLN A 133 8.42 -59.95 -11.13
C GLN A 133 8.62 -59.36 -9.73
N SER A 134 9.26 -58.19 -9.65
CA SER A 134 9.01 -57.25 -8.56
C SER A 134 7.75 -56.44 -8.90
N LEU A 135 6.74 -56.54 -8.04
CA LEU A 135 5.59 -55.64 -8.01
C LEU A 135 6.08 -54.25 -7.61
N ASP A 136 6.59 -53.50 -8.59
CA ASP A 136 6.87 -52.07 -8.46
C ASP A 136 5.54 -51.33 -8.38
N LEU A 137 5.12 -51.06 -7.14
CA LEU A 137 4.18 -50.00 -6.83
C LEU A 137 4.69 -48.71 -7.50
N PRO A 138 3.84 -47.96 -8.22
CA PRO A 138 4.27 -46.72 -8.85
C PRO A 138 4.76 -45.78 -7.74
N ASN A 139 6.04 -45.44 -7.82
CA ASN A 139 6.70 -44.51 -6.93
C ASN A 139 6.15 -43.10 -7.23
N ILE A 140 4.95 -42.81 -6.73
CA ILE A 140 4.32 -41.50 -6.73
C ILE A 140 5.12 -40.64 -5.74
N GLY A 141 6.23 -40.05 -6.20
CA GLY A 141 7.07 -39.27 -5.29
C GLY A 141 8.36 -38.67 -5.85
N GLU A 142 8.77 -38.97 -7.08
CA GLU A 142 9.84 -38.20 -7.71
C GLU A 142 9.24 -37.03 -8.48
N GLY A 143 9.39 -35.85 -7.89
CA GLY A 143 8.88 -34.58 -8.38
C GLY A 143 9.22 -34.40 -9.86
N SER A 144 8.16 -34.42 -10.66
CA SER A 144 8.13 -34.21 -12.09
C SER A 144 9.13 -33.14 -12.52
N ASP A 145 10.05 -33.58 -13.37
CA ASP A 145 11.04 -32.84 -14.11
C ASP A 145 10.55 -31.43 -14.54
N ASP A 146 10.95 -30.41 -13.77
CA ASP A 146 11.15 -29.07 -14.33
C ASP A 146 12.33 -29.07 -15.35
N SER A 147 12.99 -30.22 -15.56
CA SER A 147 14.20 -30.40 -16.38
C SER A 147 13.95 -30.39 -17.90
N GLU A 148 12.69 -30.42 -18.37
CA GLU A 148 12.39 -30.47 -19.80
C GLU A 148 12.21 -29.06 -20.43
N LEU A 149 11.92 -28.04 -19.62
CA LEU A 149 11.73 -26.68 -20.10
C LEU A 149 13.06 -25.93 -20.21
N VAL A 150 13.33 -25.39 -21.40
CA VAL A 150 14.51 -24.58 -21.70
C VAL A 150 14.10 -23.11 -21.74
N GLU A 151 14.92 -22.23 -21.15
CA GLU A 151 14.71 -20.79 -21.24
C GLU A 151 15.27 -20.24 -22.55
N LYS A 152 14.39 -19.66 -23.37
CA LYS A 152 14.72 -18.99 -24.63
C LYS A 152 14.51 -17.49 -24.49
N ALA A 153 15.52 -16.69 -24.83
CA ALA A 153 15.37 -15.25 -24.89
C ALA A 153 14.58 -14.85 -26.13
N ILE A 154 13.50 -14.08 -25.95
CA ILE A 154 12.68 -13.56 -27.05
C ILE A 154 13.05 -12.11 -27.42
N LEU A 155 13.65 -11.37 -26.49
CA LEU A 155 14.15 -10.02 -26.70
C LEU A 155 15.32 -9.75 -25.75
N THR A 156 16.39 -9.12 -26.25
CA THR A 156 17.48 -8.55 -25.42
C THR A 156 17.83 -7.18 -25.98
N GLU A 157 17.74 -6.14 -25.16
CA GLU A 157 18.01 -4.76 -25.59
C GLU A 157 18.56 -3.89 -24.45
N THR A 158 19.43 -2.92 -24.79
CA THR A 158 19.83 -1.85 -23.88
C THR A 158 18.74 -0.79 -23.80
N ILE A 159 17.91 -0.85 -22.76
CA ILE A 159 16.70 -0.04 -22.62
C ILE A 159 16.97 1.39 -22.12
N LEU A 160 18.07 1.59 -21.41
CA LEU A 160 18.46 2.88 -20.84
C LEU A 160 19.98 3.01 -20.91
N ARG A 161 20.46 4.20 -21.25
CA ARG A 161 21.90 4.47 -21.44
C ARG A 161 22.35 5.68 -20.64
N GLY A 162 23.60 5.65 -20.19
CA GLY A 162 24.25 6.80 -19.55
C GLY A 162 23.60 7.24 -18.24
N LEU A 163 22.95 6.30 -17.53
CA LEU A 163 22.29 6.56 -16.26
C LEU A 163 23.30 6.81 -15.14
N ARG A 164 22.89 7.54 -14.12
CA ARG A 164 23.59 7.71 -12.85
C ARG A 164 22.74 7.21 -11.69
N LEU A 165 23.39 6.89 -10.55
CA LEU A 165 22.70 6.46 -9.33
C LEU A 165 21.69 7.47 -8.78
N LYS A 166 21.81 8.76 -9.14
CA LYS A 166 20.92 9.84 -8.70
C LYS A 166 19.72 10.07 -9.60
N ASP A 167 19.72 9.46 -10.79
CA ASP A 167 18.66 9.65 -11.78
C ASP A 167 17.36 8.98 -11.33
N LYS A 168 16.22 9.59 -11.67
CA LYS A 168 14.91 9.20 -11.14
C LYS A 168 13.84 9.25 -12.21
N ASN A 169 12.93 8.28 -12.15
CA ASN A 169 11.72 8.23 -12.95
C ASN A 169 12.00 8.28 -14.45
N ILE A 170 13.03 7.55 -14.92
CA ILE A 170 13.32 7.47 -16.36
C ILE A 170 12.55 6.29 -16.94
N PRO A 171 11.55 6.53 -17.80
CA PRO A 171 10.77 5.47 -18.41
C PRO A 171 11.48 4.90 -19.65
N ALA A 172 11.26 3.61 -19.89
CA ALA A 172 11.57 2.90 -21.13
C ALA A 172 10.39 1.99 -21.49
N SER A 173 10.16 1.78 -22.78
CA SER A 173 9.08 0.93 -23.28
C SER A 173 9.64 -0.06 -24.30
N LEU A 174 9.53 -1.34 -24.00
CA LEU A 174 9.95 -2.42 -24.89
C LEU A 174 8.72 -3.01 -25.58
N LYS A 175 8.82 -3.27 -26.88
CA LYS A 175 7.78 -3.97 -27.64
C LYS A 175 8.31 -5.33 -28.05
N PHE A 176 7.58 -6.38 -27.72
CA PHE A 176 7.92 -7.75 -28.12
C PHE A 176 6.66 -8.57 -28.38
N ARG A 177 6.85 -9.67 -29.10
CA ARG A 177 5.81 -10.60 -29.47
C ARG A 177 6.03 -11.92 -28.73
N VAL A 178 4.99 -12.41 -28.05
CA VAL A 178 5.05 -13.64 -27.25
C VAL A 178 4.23 -14.74 -27.92
N PRO A 179 4.83 -15.90 -28.25
CA PRO A 179 4.09 -17.09 -28.64
C PRO A 179 3.14 -17.53 -27.52
N THR A 180 1.89 -17.82 -27.84
CA THR A 180 0.87 -18.13 -26.83
C THR A 180 0.75 -19.63 -26.52
N GLU A 181 1.33 -20.48 -27.37
CA GLU A 181 1.15 -21.94 -27.32
C GLU A 181 1.49 -22.53 -25.95
N ILE A 182 2.59 -22.08 -25.32
CA ILE A 182 2.98 -22.59 -24.01
C ILE A 182 1.92 -22.31 -22.92
N PHE A 183 1.21 -21.19 -23.02
CA PHE A 183 0.23 -20.79 -22.02
C PHE A 183 -1.06 -21.63 -22.07
N LYS A 184 -1.20 -22.54 -23.05
CA LYS A 184 -2.29 -23.54 -23.07
C LYS A 184 -2.08 -24.63 -22.02
N LYS A 185 -0.85 -24.81 -21.51
CA LYS A 185 -0.56 -25.82 -20.48
C LYS A 185 -1.39 -25.58 -19.22
N ARG A 186 -1.78 -26.68 -18.56
CA ARG A 186 -2.56 -26.65 -17.32
C ARG A 186 -1.72 -26.15 -16.14
N GLU A 187 -0.47 -26.61 -16.07
CA GLU A 187 0.49 -26.18 -15.06
C GLU A 187 1.43 -25.15 -15.69
N LEU A 188 1.37 -23.92 -15.16
CA LEU A 188 2.21 -22.80 -15.54
C LEU A 188 2.89 -22.24 -14.30
N ASN A 189 4.08 -21.72 -14.48
CA ASN A 189 4.81 -20.94 -13.50
C ASN A 189 4.81 -19.46 -13.88
N ALA A 190 4.77 -18.58 -12.88
CA ALA A 190 4.85 -17.13 -13.08
C ALA A 190 6.18 -16.70 -13.73
N TYR A 191 7.21 -17.55 -13.66
CA TYR A 191 8.51 -17.35 -14.28
C TYR A 191 8.65 -17.98 -15.68
N ASP A 192 7.61 -18.63 -16.20
CA ASP A 192 7.61 -19.13 -17.59
C ASP A 192 7.71 -17.98 -18.59
N LEU A 193 7.24 -16.79 -18.21
CA LEU A 193 7.58 -15.53 -18.86
C LEU A 193 8.19 -14.60 -17.81
N ARG A 194 9.47 -14.27 -17.95
CA ARG A 194 10.19 -13.39 -17.00
C ARG A 194 11.02 -12.34 -17.72
N GLY A 195 11.21 -11.20 -17.08
CA GLY A 195 12.13 -10.17 -17.52
C GLY A 195 13.34 -10.16 -16.60
N SER A 196 14.55 -10.07 -17.15
CA SER A 196 15.77 -9.83 -16.40
C SER A 196 16.34 -8.45 -16.72
N PHE A 197 17.05 -7.90 -15.74
CA PHE A 197 17.75 -6.64 -15.82
C PHE A 197 19.18 -6.81 -15.36
N VAL A 198 20.07 -6.20 -16.11
CA VAL A 198 21.49 -6.18 -15.84
C VAL A 198 21.99 -4.76 -16.01
N LEU A 199 22.89 -4.36 -15.12
CA LEU A 199 23.52 -3.06 -15.15
C LEU A 199 24.95 -3.20 -15.67
N ILE A 200 25.30 -2.45 -16.72
CA ILE A 200 26.63 -2.44 -17.32
C ILE A 200 27.28 -1.08 -17.08
N PRO A 201 28.33 -0.98 -16.23
CA PRO A 201 29.08 0.25 -16.06
C PRO A 201 29.72 0.70 -17.38
N THR A 202 29.74 2.00 -17.65
CA THR A 202 30.44 2.53 -18.84
C THR A 202 31.95 2.47 -18.64
N SER A 203 32.70 2.17 -19.69
CA SER A 203 34.18 2.21 -19.63
C SER A 203 34.69 3.66 -19.64
N PRO A 204 35.80 3.97 -18.94
CA PRO A 204 36.60 3.07 -18.11
C PRO A 204 35.88 2.72 -16.80
N SER A 205 35.86 1.43 -16.44
CA SER A 205 35.26 0.92 -15.21
C SER A 205 36.28 0.11 -14.41
N PRO A 206 36.22 0.09 -13.07
CA PRO A 206 37.00 -0.86 -12.27
C PRO A 206 36.79 -2.32 -12.68
N LEU A 207 35.65 -2.62 -13.31
CA LEU A 207 35.33 -3.94 -13.82
C LEU A 207 36.28 -4.39 -14.93
N ASP A 208 36.79 -3.47 -15.75
CA ASP A 208 37.72 -3.74 -16.88
C ASP A 208 39.05 -4.37 -16.42
N HIS A 209 39.27 -4.46 -15.10
CA HIS A 209 40.44 -5.04 -14.46
C HIS A 209 40.07 -6.13 -13.44
N ALA A 210 38.93 -6.79 -13.63
CA ALA A 210 38.50 -7.91 -12.81
C ALA A 210 39.51 -9.08 -12.90
N LEU A 211 39.79 -9.69 -11.75
CA LEU A 211 40.65 -10.88 -11.63
C LEU A 211 39.86 -12.11 -11.20
N ASN A 212 38.85 -11.91 -10.33
CA ASN A 212 37.98 -12.97 -9.83
C ASN A 212 36.72 -12.35 -9.18
N TYR A 213 35.70 -13.14 -8.92
CA TYR A 213 34.53 -12.75 -8.14
C TYR A 213 34.01 -13.86 -7.23
N SER A 214 33.09 -13.50 -6.35
CA SER A 214 32.32 -14.42 -5.52
C SER A 214 30.88 -13.92 -5.44
N THR A 215 29.93 -14.82 -5.63
CA THR A 215 28.49 -14.57 -5.59
C THR A 215 27.88 -15.16 -4.32
N TRP A 216 26.78 -14.58 -3.86
CA TRP A 216 25.96 -15.07 -2.76
C TRP A 216 25.15 -16.32 -3.12
N ILE A 217 25.01 -16.61 -4.41
CA ILE A 217 24.30 -17.79 -4.90
C ILE A 217 25.19 -19.03 -4.62
N PRO A 218 24.68 -20.08 -3.96
CA PRO A 218 25.42 -21.31 -3.78
C PRO A 218 25.69 -22.02 -5.11
N ASP A 219 26.88 -22.62 -5.25
CA ASP A 219 27.29 -23.31 -6.49
C ASP A 219 26.40 -24.55 -6.78
N SER A 220 25.66 -25.04 -5.78
CA SER A 220 24.67 -26.11 -5.89
C SER A 220 23.37 -25.68 -6.60
N VAL A 221 23.12 -24.38 -6.73
CA VAL A 221 21.87 -23.83 -7.26
C VAL A 221 22.07 -23.39 -8.70
N LYS A 222 21.31 -23.99 -9.62
CA LYS A 222 21.26 -23.55 -11.02
C LYS A 222 20.37 -22.31 -11.13
N TYR A 223 21.00 -21.13 -11.16
CA TYR A 223 20.30 -19.86 -11.28
C TYR A 223 19.91 -19.55 -12.74
N PRO A 224 18.74 -18.95 -13.02
CA PRO A 224 18.35 -18.56 -14.37
C PRO A 224 19.30 -17.50 -14.98
N PRO A 225 19.61 -17.58 -16.29
CA PRO A 225 20.48 -16.60 -16.94
C PRO A 225 19.91 -15.17 -16.88
N SER A 226 20.81 -14.20 -16.70
CA SER A 226 20.47 -12.77 -16.65
C SER A 226 20.45 -12.11 -18.04
N ARG A 227 21.25 -12.59 -19.00
CA ARG A 227 21.30 -12.11 -20.40
C ARG A 227 21.41 -13.27 -21.37
N SER A 228 20.97 -13.04 -22.61
CA SER A 228 21.18 -13.97 -23.72
C SER A 228 22.55 -13.77 -24.34
N TRP A 229 23.19 -14.86 -24.72
CA TRP A 229 24.48 -14.86 -25.42
C TRP A 229 24.36 -15.60 -26.75
N PRO A 230 25.09 -15.17 -27.80
CA PRO A 230 25.16 -15.94 -29.05
C PRO A 230 25.69 -17.36 -28.80
N GLU A 231 25.26 -18.31 -29.61
CA GLU A 231 25.74 -19.69 -29.52
C GLU A 231 27.27 -19.75 -29.72
N GLY A 232 27.96 -20.49 -28.85
CA GLY A 232 29.42 -20.60 -28.86
C GLY A 232 30.17 -19.37 -28.34
N TYR A 233 29.47 -18.32 -27.89
CA TYR A 233 30.12 -17.15 -27.30
C TYR A 233 30.76 -17.49 -25.94
N VAL A 234 32.06 -17.23 -25.82
CA VAL A 234 32.80 -17.37 -24.56
C VAL A 234 32.75 -16.05 -23.82
N ARG A 235 32.08 -16.04 -22.67
CA ARG A 235 31.91 -14.84 -21.84
C ARG A 235 33.24 -14.40 -21.24
N SER A 236 33.46 -13.10 -21.22
CA SER A 236 34.57 -12.53 -20.47
C SER A 236 34.29 -12.56 -18.96
N LEU A 237 35.31 -12.44 -18.12
CA LEU A 237 35.13 -12.41 -16.67
C LEU A 237 34.25 -11.23 -16.25
N GLU A 238 34.40 -10.08 -16.90
CA GLU A 238 33.59 -8.89 -16.68
C GLU A 238 32.11 -9.17 -16.95
N GLU A 239 31.83 -9.87 -18.05
CA GLU A 239 30.47 -10.24 -18.44
C GLU A 239 29.84 -11.25 -17.49
N GLU A 240 30.62 -12.21 -16.98
CA GLU A 240 30.16 -13.14 -15.95
C GLU A 240 29.81 -12.39 -14.66
N VAL A 241 30.68 -11.50 -14.20
CA VAL A 241 30.42 -10.67 -13.01
C VAL A 241 29.15 -9.84 -13.17
N ILE A 242 28.96 -9.26 -14.35
CA ILE A 242 27.77 -8.48 -14.69
C ILE A 242 26.49 -9.33 -14.58
N ASP A 243 26.52 -10.57 -15.03
CA ASP A 243 25.37 -11.48 -14.99
C ASP A 243 24.97 -11.87 -13.54
N GLU A 244 25.96 -11.94 -12.63
CA GLU A 244 25.77 -12.39 -11.24
C GLU A 244 25.01 -11.43 -10.33
N TYR A 245 25.15 -10.11 -10.53
CA TYR A 245 24.34 -9.12 -9.80
C TYR A 245 23.08 -8.70 -10.56
N GLY A 246 22.80 -9.36 -11.69
CA GLY A 246 21.55 -9.24 -12.42
C GLY A 246 20.34 -9.55 -11.52
N THR A 247 19.18 -9.07 -11.94
CA THR A 247 17.91 -9.35 -11.26
C THR A 247 16.87 -9.75 -12.27
N PHE A 248 15.83 -10.45 -11.84
CA PHE A 248 14.70 -10.77 -12.70
C PHE A 248 13.38 -10.63 -11.96
N THR A 249 12.31 -10.50 -12.72
CA THR A 249 10.95 -10.36 -12.24
C THR A 249 10.02 -11.22 -13.09
N PRO A 250 9.01 -11.88 -12.50
CA PRO A 250 8.00 -12.56 -13.29
C PRO A 250 7.21 -11.52 -14.11
N LEU A 251 6.98 -11.83 -15.38
CA LEU A 251 6.08 -11.05 -16.25
C LEU A 251 4.73 -11.74 -16.41
N LEU A 252 4.52 -12.87 -15.72
CA LEU A 252 3.24 -13.57 -15.67
C LEU A 252 2.61 -13.47 -14.27
N SER A 253 1.31 -13.24 -14.26
CA SER A 253 0.46 -13.19 -13.08
C SER A 253 -0.79 -14.03 -13.33
N PHE A 254 -1.21 -14.83 -12.36
CA PHE A 254 -2.42 -15.64 -12.48
C PHE A 254 -3.58 -14.93 -11.81
N GLN A 255 -4.64 -14.65 -12.58
CA GLN A 255 -5.84 -13.96 -12.11
C GLN A 255 -7.09 -14.67 -12.65
N ASN A 256 -8.25 -14.32 -12.11
CA ASN A 256 -9.49 -14.88 -12.62
C ASN A 256 -9.82 -14.32 -14.02
N ILE A 257 -10.64 -15.03 -14.79
CA ILE A 257 -11.13 -14.58 -16.10
C ILE A 257 -12.61 -14.97 -16.26
N LYS A 258 -13.33 -14.28 -17.15
CA LYS A 258 -14.68 -14.69 -17.54
C LYS A 258 -14.58 -15.92 -18.43
N SER A 259 -15.43 -16.89 -18.19
CA SER A 259 -15.57 -18.06 -19.06
C SER A 259 -15.88 -17.63 -20.49
N ARG A 260 -15.18 -18.25 -21.44
CA ARG A 260 -15.43 -18.11 -22.88
C ARG A 260 -16.42 -19.18 -23.37
N CYS A 261 -16.62 -20.26 -22.61
CA CYS A 261 -17.63 -21.24 -22.93
C CYS A 261 -19.03 -20.58 -22.85
N GLY A 262 -19.84 -20.75 -23.91
CA GLY A 262 -21.23 -20.31 -23.90
C GLY A 262 -21.96 -20.92 -22.71
N SER A 263 -22.76 -20.11 -22.00
CA SER A 263 -23.32 -20.43 -20.68
C SER A 263 -24.03 -21.78 -20.62
N SER A 264 -23.31 -22.86 -20.29
CA SER A 264 -23.94 -24.07 -19.78
C SER A 264 -24.42 -23.73 -18.37
N THR A 265 -25.73 -23.61 -18.19
CA THR A 265 -26.40 -23.27 -16.93
C THR A 265 -26.31 -24.39 -15.89
N THR A 266 -25.26 -25.20 -15.93
CA THR A 266 -25.11 -26.41 -15.11
C THR A 266 -23.67 -26.47 -14.62
N ALA A 267 -23.35 -25.63 -13.65
CA ALA A 267 -22.15 -25.81 -12.83
C ALA A 267 -22.39 -27.06 -11.95
N LEU A 268 -21.87 -28.21 -12.38
CA LEU A 268 -21.64 -29.33 -11.49
C LEU A 268 -20.48 -28.95 -10.57
N THR A 269 -20.83 -28.73 -9.31
CA THR A 269 -19.95 -28.71 -8.15
C THR A 269 -19.29 -30.09 -7.99
N ASP A 270 -18.13 -30.28 -8.61
CA ASP A 270 -17.13 -31.27 -8.20
C ASP A 270 -15.94 -30.53 -7.57
N ALA A 271 -16.23 -29.80 -6.49
CA ALA A 271 -15.23 -29.37 -5.53
C ALA A 271 -15.50 -30.17 -4.25
N SER A 272 -14.71 -31.23 -4.06
CA SER A 272 -14.50 -31.83 -2.75
C SER A 272 -13.95 -30.74 -1.83
N GLU A 273 -14.81 -30.24 -0.95
CA GLU A 273 -14.45 -29.41 0.20
C GLU A 273 -13.71 -30.31 1.21
N ASP A 274 -12.44 -30.58 0.97
CA ASP A 274 -11.53 -31.05 2.02
C ASP A 274 -11.06 -29.82 2.79
N GLU A 275 -11.83 -29.48 3.84
CA GLU A 275 -11.45 -28.51 4.86
C GLU A 275 -10.33 -29.12 5.72
N ASP A 276 -9.06 -28.86 5.37
CA ASP A 276 -7.92 -29.13 6.24
C ASP A 276 -7.92 -28.13 7.42
N GLU A 277 -8.51 -28.55 8.54
CA GLU A 277 -8.36 -27.90 9.84
C GLU A 277 -6.90 -28.01 10.32
N GLU A 278 -6.08 -26.98 10.08
CA GLU A 278 -4.74 -26.88 10.67
C GLU A 278 -4.81 -26.64 12.20
N GLU A 279 -4.53 -27.72 12.93
CA GLU A 279 -4.40 -27.77 14.39
C GLU A 279 -3.19 -26.95 14.88
N ASN A 280 -3.47 -25.79 15.49
CA ASN A 280 -2.46 -24.91 16.08
C ASN A 280 -1.92 -25.48 17.41
N THR A 281 -0.78 -26.17 17.38
CA THR A 281 0.02 -26.45 18.59
C THR A 281 1.18 -25.44 18.73
N PRO A 282 1.21 -24.62 19.79
CA PRO A 282 2.31 -23.67 19.99
C PRO A 282 3.45 -24.34 20.78
N SER A 283 4.53 -24.72 20.08
CA SER A 283 5.78 -25.08 20.76
C SER A 283 6.69 -23.85 20.96
N LEU A 284 7.23 -23.76 22.17
CA LEU A 284 7.94 -22.63 22.74
C LEU A 284 9.46 -22.83 22.58
N THR A 285 10.07 -22.23 21.56
CA THR A 285 11.53 -21.97 21.56
C THR A 285 11.85 -20.59 21.00
N THR A 286 12.30 -19.73 21.90
CA THR A 286 12.64 -18.32 21.69
C THR A 286 14.05 -18.18 21.12
N ALA A 287 14.25 -18.64 19.88
CA ALA A 287 15.45 -18.34 19.09
C ALA A 287 15.04 -18.03 17.64
N ILE A 288 15.09 -16.75 17.29
CA ILE A 288 14.94 -16.18 15.93
C ILE A 288 13.53 -16.31 15.31
N LYS A 289 12.56 -15.56 15.88
CA LYS A 289 11.28 -15.19 15.24
C LYS A 289 11.45 -14.20 14.06
N LEU A 290 12.49 -14.34 13.24
CA LEU A 290 12.59 -13.65 11.93
C LEU A 290 12.25 -14.59 10.76
N ASN A 291 12.21 -15.90 10.98
CA ASN A 291 11.98 -16.90 9.92
C ASN A 291 10.52 -17.38 9.82
N GLY A 292 9.65 -17.04 10.78
CA GLY A 292 8.23 -17.42 10.79
C GLY A 292 7.35 -16.75 9.72
N LEU A 293 7.91 -15.84 8.92
CA LEU A 293 7.22 -15.14 7.83
C LEU A 293 7.57 -15.68 6.42
N LEU A 294 8.48 -16.67 6.32
CA LEU A 294 9.17 -16.98 5.06
C LEU A 294 9.02 -18.39 4.47
N SER A 295 8.48 -19.42 5.15
CA SER A 295 8.85 -20.80 4.74
C SER A 295 7.76 -21.77 4.23
N HIS A 296 6.44 -21.59 4.41
CA HIS A 296 5.48 -22.63 3.96
C HIS A 296 4.51 -22.25 2.82
N GLY A 297 4.40 -20.97 2.45
CA GLY A 297 3.48 -20.57 1.38
C GLY A 297 4.11 -20.32 0.00
N SER A 298 5.42 -20.49 -0.18
CA SER A 298 6.13 -19.90 -1.34
C SER A 298 5.86 -20.60 -2.68
N LYS A 299 5.84 -21.94 -2.72
CA LYS A 299 5.81 -22.69 -4.00
C LYS A 299 4.49 -22.52 -4.77
N ASP A 300 3.34 -22.56 -4.09
CA ASP A 300 2.03 -22.44 -4.74
C ASP A 300 1.67 -21.00 -5.14
N ARG A 301 2.43 -20.00 -4.67
CA ARG A 301 2.19 -18.59 -5.03
C ARG A 301 2.56 -18.28 -6.47
N PHE A 302 3.48 -19.03 -7.05
CA PHE A 302 3.97 -18.80 -8.42
C PHE A 302 3.47 -19.85 -9.41
N SER A 303 2.61 -20.77 -9.00
CA SER A 303 2.11 -21.83 -9.87
C SER A 303 0.59 -21.76 -10.07
N SER A 304 0.13 -22.17 -11.25
CA SER A 304 -1.28 -22.51 -11.51
C SER A 304 -1.62 -23.95 -11.11
N LYS A 305 -0.65 -24.74 -10.65
CA LYS A 305 -0.88 -26.12 -10.20
C LYS A 305 -1.93 -26.18 -9.11
N GLY A 306 -2.85 -27.15 -9.24
CA GLY A 306 -3.97 -27.34 -8.32
C GLY A 306 -5.09 -26.29 -8.40
N LYS A 307 -4.98 -25.24 -9.22
CA LYS A 307 -5.99 -24.18 -9.31
C LYS A 307 -6.93 -24.37 -10.50
N PRO A 308 -8.23 -24.00 -10.38
CA PRO A 308 -9.14 -23.96 -11.52
C PRO A 308 -8.63 -23.00 -12.60
N VAL A 309 -8.81 -23.39 -13.86
CA VAL A 309 -8.37 -22.61 -15.02
C VAL A 309 -8.93 -21.18 -15.00
N LEU A 310 -10.20 -21.04 -14.61
CA LEU A 310 -10.90 -19.76 -14.53
C LEU A 310 -10.41 -18.85 -13.41
N GLU A 311 -9.81 -19.40 -12.37
CA GLU A 311 -9.27 -18.63 -11.24
C GLU A 311 -7.79 -18.29 -11.43
N ALA A 312 -7.07 -19.09 -12.22
CA ALA A 312 -5.63 -18.97 -12.45
C ALA A 312 -5.31 -18.84 -13.94
N HIS A 313 -6.00 -17.94 -14.64
CA HIS A 313 -5.70 -17.59 -16.02
C HIS A 313 -4.43 -16.73 -16.10
N PRO A 314 -3.51 -16.98 -17.05
CA PRO A 314 -2.31 -16.18 -17.20
C PRO A 314 -2.61 -14.77 -17.75
N TYR A 315 -2.06 -13.77 -17.07
CA TYR A 315 -2.01 -12.37 -17.50
C TYR A 315 -0.56 -11.91 -17.59
N VAL A 316 -0.23 -11.20 -18.67
CA VAL A 316 1.08 -10.57 -18.86
C VAL A 316 1.12 -9.23 -18.12
N ILE A 317 2.15 -9.05 -17.31
CA ILE A 317 2.44 -7.81 -16.59
C ILE A 317 3.13 -6.85 -17.57
N THR A 318 2.52 -5.69 -17.80
CA THR A 318 3.01 -4.68 -18.74
C THR A 318 3.81 -3.56 -18.09
N ARG A 319 4.07 -3.65 -16.78
CA ARG A 319 4.77 -2.61 -16.03
C ARG A 319 5.69 -3.18 -14.96
N SER A 320 6.93 -2.70 -14.93
CA SER A 320 7.90 -3.04 -13.89
C SER A 320 8.67 -1.81 -13.44
N PHE A 321 9.08 -1.80 -12.17
CA PHE A 321 9.85 -0.71 -11.59
C PHE A 321 11.21 -1.21 -11.14
N LEU A 322 12.23 -0.84 -11.89
CA LEU A 322 13.62 -1.15 -11.61
C LEU A 322 14.20 -0.10 -10.67
N ARG A 323 14.79 -0.57 -9.58
CA ARG A 323 15.39 0.25 -8.53
C ARG A 323 16.87 -0.12 -8.40
N VAL A 324 17.74 0.88 -8.37
CA VAL A 324 19.16 0.70 -8.08
C VAL A 324 19.49 1.46 -6.80
N VAL A 325 20.20 0.80 -5.88
CA VAL A 325 20.59 1.44 -4.62
C VAL A 325 21.74 2.42 -4.88
N ASP A 326 21.51 3.69 -4.53
CA ASP A 326 22.53 4.74 -4.44
C ASP A 326 23.33 4.54 -3.14
N GLN A 327 24.29 3.63 -3.19
CA GLN A 327 25.19 3.28 -2.10
C GLN A 327 26.64 3.36 -2.59
N THR A 328 27.38 4.32 -2.03
CA THR A 328 28.78 4.57 -2.35
C THR A 328 29.69 4.48 -1.12
N THR A 329 29.17 3.98 0.00
CA THR A 329 29.94 3.90 1.24
C THR A 329 31.01 2.81 1.16
N LEU A 330 32.16 3.06 1.77
CA LEU A 330 33.21 2.05 1.92
C LEU A 330 32.84 1.05 3.00
N TYR A 331 33.05 -0.24 2.72
CA TYR A 331 32.85 -1.30 3.70
C TYR A 331 34.17 -1.76 4.29
N ASN A 332 34.15 -2.13 5.57
CA ASN A 332 35.23 -2.86 6.20
C ASN A 332 35.30 -4.27 5.62
N ARG A 333 36.45 -4.63 5.04
CA ARG A 333 36.59 -5.90 4.32
C ARG A 333 36.32 -7.13 5.18
N ASN A 334 36.77 -7.15 6.42
CA ASN A 334 36.59 -8.30 7.29
C ASN A 334 35.11 -8.50 7.66
N ALA A 335 34.41 -7.40 7.96
CA ALA A 335 32.97 -7.43 8.23
C ALA A 335 32.18 -7.86 6.99
N TYR A 336 32.52 -7.30 5.83
CA TYR A 336 31.94 -7.65 4.54
C TYR A 336 32.13 -9.14 4.20
N ASP A 337 33.36 -9.66 4.34
CA ASP A 337 33.66 -11.06 4.03
C ASP A 337 32.90 -12.03 4.92
N LYS A 338 32.72 -11.68 6.20
CA LYS A 338 31.88 -12.45 7.12
C LYS A 338 30.42 -12.43 6.70
N ALA A 339 29.89 -11.25 6.34
CA ALA A 339 28.50 -11.10 5.93
C ALA A 339 28.20 -11.79 4.59
N HIS A 340 29.08 -11.67 3.60
CA HIS A 340 28.96 -12.34 2.30
C HIS A 340 28.98 -13.87 2.45
N LYS A 341 29.88 -14.43 3.27
CA LYS A 341 29.91 -15.87 3.55
C LYS A 341 28.63 -16.36 4.24
N LEU A 342 28.16 -15.60 5.23
CA LEU A 342 26.92 -15.93 5.93
C LEU A 342 25.70 -15.86 5.00
N LEU A 343 25.68 -14.86 4.10
CA LEU A 343 24.66 -14.75 3.07
C LEU A 343 24.69 -15.99 2.15
N LYS A 344 25.86 -16.37 1.63
CA LYS A 344 26.01 -17.57 0.77
C LYS A 344 25.54 -18.86 1.47
N GLN A 345 25.82 -19.00 2.76
CA GLN A 345 25.42 -20.18 3.54
C GLN A 345 23.92 -20.23 3.90
N SER A 346 23.24 -19.07 3.91
CA SER A 346 21.83 -18.99 4.34
C SER A 346 20.85 -18.84 3.19
N SER A 347 21.35 -18.63 1.97
CA SER A 347 20.54 -18.27 0.81
C SER A 347 20.01 -19.47 0.04
N CYS A 348 18.95 -19.25 -0.75
CA CYS A 348 18.44 -20.23 -1.72
C CYS A 348 18.05 -21.60 -1.13
N GLY A 349 17.68 -21.63 0.15
CA GLY A 349 17.30 -22.86 0.86
C GLY A 349 18.46 -23.61 1.53
N GLU A 350 19.71 -23.16 1.39
CA GLU A 350 20.88 -23.86 1.97
C GLU A 350 20.80 -23.94 3.51
N ALA A 351 20.23 -22.94 4.17
CA ALA A 351 19.99 -22.97 5.62
C ALA A 351 19.11 -24.15 6.07
N HIS A 352 18.15 -24.58 5.24
CA HIS A 352 17.26 -25.70 5.59
C HIS A 352 18.00 -27.03 5.59
N LYS A 353 18.98 -27.19 4.70
CA LYS A 353 19.84 -28.38 4.64
C LYS A 353 20.66 -28.58 5.92
N LEU A 354 21.05 -27.48 6.58
CA LEU A 354 21.75 -27.55 7.87
C LEU A 354 20.84 -27.98 9.03
N LEU A 355 19.52 -27.83 8.88
CA LEU A 355 18.55 -28.15 9.92
C LEU A 355 17.90 -29.53 9.74
N SER A 356 17.87 -30.06 8.51
CA SER A 356 17.29 -31.38 8.23
C SER A 356 17.86 -32.00 6.95
N ASP A 357 18.30 -33.25 7.03
CA ASP A 357 18.71 -34.04 5.85
C ASP A 357 17.54 -34.30 4.88
N LYS A 358 16.29 -34.17 5.35
CA LYS A 358 15.08 -34.28 4.54
C LYS A 358 14.63 -32.95 3.92
N ALA A 359 15.40 -31.88 4.11
CA ALA A 359 15.07 -30.59 3.54
C ALA A 359 15.03 -30.68 1.99
N PRO A 360 14.11 -29.94 1.34
CA PRO A 360 14.10 -29.86 -0.11
C PRO A 360 15.46 -29.36 -0.62
N LYS A 361 15.89 -29.90 -1.77
CA LYS A 361 17.12 -29.45 -2.43
C LYS A 361 17.07 -27.93 -2.64
N PRO A 362 18.20 -27.22 -2.46
CA PRO A 362 18.31 -25.79 -2.77
C PRO A 362 17.78 -25.50 -4.18
N ASP A 363 16.98 -24.45 -4.29
CA ASP A 363 16.31 -24.06 -5.53
C ASP A 363 16.43 -22.54 -5.68
N TRP A 364 16.66 -22.07 -6.90
CA TRP A 364 16.74 -20.66 -7.20
C TRP A 364 15.45 -19.93 -6.83
N ARG A 365 14.30 -20.63 -6.87
CA ARG A 365 12.99 -20.10 -6.43
C ARG A 365 12.96 -19.74 -4.95
N MET A 366 13.89 -20.27 -4.14
CA MET A 366 14.07 -19.94 -2.73
C MET A 366 15.08 -18.80 -2.51
N CYS A 367 15.73 -18.29 -3.56
CA CYS A 367 16.64 -17.14 -3.49
C CYS A 367 15.86 -15.83 -3.34
N LEU A 368 15.18 -15.64 -2.21
CA LEU A 368 14.39 -14.45 -1.92
C LEU A 368 15.31 -13.26 -1.63
N ARG A 369 15.35 -12.29 -2.54
CA ARG A 369 16.16 -11.08 -2.39
C ARG A 369 15.40 -9.99 -1.63
N SER A 370 16.08 -9.36 -0.69
CA SER A 370 15.61 -8.13 -0.04
C SER A 370 16.82 -7.30 0.35
N TYR A 371 16.71 -5.97 0.25
CA TYR A 371 17.86 -5.12 0.52
C TYR A 371 18.31 -5.19 1.98
N LEU A 372 17.38 -5.43 2.91
CA LEU A 372 17.68 -5.59 4.34
C LEU A 372 18.51 -6.83 4.64
N ALA A 373 18.27 -7.95 3.95
CA ALA A 373 19.00 -9.19 4.19
C ALA A 373 20.26 -9.31 3.30
N HIS A 374 20.19 -8.83 2.06
CA HIS A 374 21.23 -9.02 1.04
C HIS A 374 22.09 -7.77 0.91
N GLY A 375 21.48 -6.62 0.63
CA GLY A 375 22.23 -5.38 0.40
C GLY A 375 23.25 -5.50 -0.73
N ASN A 376 24.26 -4.64 -0.74
CA ASN A 376 25.33 -4.67 -1.74
C ASN A 376 26.34 -5.82 -1.52
N GLN A 377 26.13 -6.72 -0.55
CA GLN A 377 27.05 -7.82 -0.27
C GLN A 377 26.82 -9.07 -1.13
N GLU A 378 25.96 -8.98 -2.15
CA GLU A 378 25.61 -10.09 -3.04
C GLU A 378 26.78 -10.55 -3.90
N VAL A 379 27.54 -9.63 -4.49
CA VAL A 379 28.66 -9.96 -5.37
C VAL A 379 29.90 -9.20 -4.94
N LYS A 380 30.98 -9.95 -4.70
CA LYS A 380 32.30 -9.45 -4.33
C LYS A 380 33.24 -9.63 -5.51
N ILE A 381 33.89 -8.56 -5.94
CA ILE A 381 34.74 -8.53 -7.13
C ILE A 381 36.17 -8.20 -6.68
N LYS A 382 37.14 -8.98 -7.15
CA LYS A 382 38.56 -8.73 -6.97
C LYS A 382 39.09 -8.05 -8.22
N VAL A 383 39.67 -6.86 -8.08
CA VAL A 383 40.22 -6.10 -9.22
C VAL A 383 41.70 -5.81 -9.04
N MET A 384 42.41 -5.62 -10.16
CA MET A 384 43.77 -5.12 -10.17
C MET A 384 43.76 -3.61 -10.45
N LYS A 385 44.34 -2.80 -9.57
CA LYS A 385 44.54 -1.37 -9.81
C LYS A 385 46.04 -1.08 -9.90
N THR A 386 46.43 -0.25 -10.85
CA THR A 386 47.79 0.29 -10.88
C THR A 386 47.80 1.55 -10.02
N ALA A 387 48.59 1.56 -8.94
CA ALA A 387 48.70 2.71 -8.06
C ALA A 387 49.35 3.89 -8.81
N GLU A 388 48.75 5.07 -8.67
CA GLU A 388 49.16 6.28 -9.39
C GLU A 388 50.57 6.75 -8.98
N ASP A 389 50.93 6.58 -7.70
CA ASP A 389 52.17 7.11 -7.15
C ASP A 389 53.42 6.32 -7.55
N ASN A 390 53.30 5.01 -7.74
CA ASN A 390 54.44 4.11 -7.90
C ASN A 390 54.32 3.13 -9.08
N GLY A 391 53.19 3.15 -9.82
CA GLY A 391 52.92 2.22 -10.91
C GLY A 391 52.78 0.75 -10.46
N LYS A 392 52.75 0.48 -9.16
CA LYS A 392 52.67 -0.89 -8.63
C LYS A 392 51.25 -1.40 -8.79
N LYS A 393 51.13 -2.66 -9.23
CA LYS A 393 49.84 -3.36 -9.29
C LYS A 393 49.43 -3.76 -7.86
N GLU A 394 48.30 -3.25 -7.42
CA GLU A 394 47.68 -3.54 -6.13
C GLU A 394 46.31 -4.19 -6.32
N VAL A 395 45.96 -5.10 -5.42
CA VAL A 395 44.67 -5.77 -5.43
C VAL A 395 43.70 -4.97 -4.58
N GLU A 396 42.54 -4.66 -5.16
CA GLU A 396 41.43 -4.03 -4.47
C GLU A 396 40.18 -4.91 -4.52
N TRP A 397 39.25 -4.65 -3.60
CA TRP A 397 37.96 -5.34 -3.55
C TRP A 397 36.83 -4.37 -3.79
N ILE A 398 35.86 -4.83 -4.57
CA ILE A 398 34.74 -4.03 -5.02
C ILE A 398 33.45 -4.80 -4.77
N TYR A 399 32.36 -4.11 -4.42
CA TYR A 399 31.02 -4.68 -4.36
C TYR A 399 30.16 -4.21 -5.53
N ALA A 400 29.29 -5.09 -6.02
CA ALA A 400 28.35 -4.77 -7.09
C ALA A 400 27.19 -3.86 -6.62
N PRO A 401 26.57 -3.11 -7.53
CA PRO A 401 25.32 -2.41 -7.22
C PRO A 401 24.20 -3.42 -6.89
N TYR A 402 23.34 -3.08 -5.94
CA TYR A 402 22.13 -3.87 -5.66
C TYR A 402 20.98 -3.39 -6.54
N LEU A 403 20.41 -4.31 -7.32
CA LEU A 403 19.24 -4.10 -8.16
C LEU A 403 18.02 -4.76 -7.51
N SER A 404 16.89 -4.05 -7.50
CA SER A 404 15.61 -4.58 -7.02
C SER A 404 14.50 -4.23 -7.99
N VAL A 405 13.59 -5.17 -8.24
CA VAL A 405 12.38 -4.96 -9.02
C VAL A 405 11.18 -5.16 -8.12
N SER A 406 10.19 -4.27 -8.18
CA SER A 406 8.98 -4.44 -7.38
C SER A 406 8.00 -5.41 -8.03
N GLU A 407 7.75 -6.54 -7.37
CA GLU A 407 6.84 -7.57 -7.86
C GLU A 407 5.35 -7.22 -7.70
N SER A 408 5.01 -6.22 -6.87
CA SER A 408 3.61 -5.81 -6.65
C SER A 408 3.25 -4.45 -7.27
N SER A 409 4.18 -3.86 -8.03
CA SER A 409 4.06 -2.49 -8.54
C SER A 409 3.16 -2.31 -9.78
N PHE A 410 2.34 -3.29 -10.11
CA PHE A 410 1.37 -3.23 -11.20
C PHE A 410 -0.07 -3.29 -10.66
N GLY A 411 -0.98 -2.55 -11.28
CA GLY A 411 -2.42 -2.62 -11.00
C GLY A 411 -3.18 -3.47 -12.03
N PRO A 412 -4.50 -3.63 -11.90
CA PRO A 412 -5.29 -4.44 -12.82
C PRO A 412 -5.29 -3.92 -14.27
N LEU A 413 -5.07 -2.61 -14.49
CA LEU A 413 -4.95 -2.04 -15.84
C LEU A 413 -3.57 -2.25 -16.48
N ASP A 414 -2.59 -2.71 -15.71
CA ASP A 414 -1.26 -3.07 -16.23
C ASP A 414 -1.18 -4.57 -16.58
N LEU A 415 -2.31 -5.28 -16.56
CA LEU A 415 -2.43 -6.71 -16.85
C LEU A 415 -3.17 -6.93 -18.17
N ILE A 416 -2.56 -7.69 -19.08
CA ILE A 416 -3.17 -8.10 -20.35
C ILE A 416 -3.47 -9.61 -20.28
N PRO A 417 -4.72 -10.07 -20.45
CA PRO A 417 -5.02 -11.49 -20.48
C PRO A 417 -4.32 -12.14 -21.67
N VAL A 418 -3.65 -13.28 -21.47
CA VAL A 418 -3.15 -14.08 -22.59
C VAL A 418 -4.36 -14.60 -23.38
N PRO A 419 -4.40 -14.45 -24.72
CA PRO A 419 -5.57 -14.76 -25.53
C PRO A 419 -5.72 -16.27 -25.83
N VAL A 420 -5.58 -17.12 -24.82
CA VAL A 420 -5.73 -18.58 -24.91
C VAL A 420 -7.00 -19.06 -24.23
N ASN A 421 -7.69 -20.03 -24.81
CA ASN A 421 -8.74 -20.76 -24.14
C ASN A 421 -8.17 -22.01 -23.47
N ARG A 422 -8.14 -22.00 -22.14
CA ARG A 422 -7.68 -23.14 -21.33
C ARG A 422 -8.86 -23.98 -20.81
N GLU A 423 -10.09 -23.56 -21.05
CA GLU A 423 -11.30 -24.28 -20.66
C GLU A 423 -11.55 -25.45 -21.61
N ARG A 424 -12.04 -26.57 -21.08
CA ARG A 424 -12.58 -27.67 -21.89
C ARG A 424 -14.06 -27.41 -22.13
N CYS A 425 -14.39 -26.57 -23.12
CA CYS A 425 -15.79 -26.40 -23.50
C CYS A 425 -16.30 -27.73 -24.06
N ALA A 426 -17.48 -28.19 -23.61
CA ALA A 426 -18.04 -29.44 -24.10
C ALA A 426 -18.38 -29.33 -25.59
N ASP A 427 -17.93 -30.29 -26.40
CA ASP A 427 -18.16 -30.38 -27.84
C ASP A 427 -19.66 -30.52 -28.22
N ASN A 428 -20.54 -30.70 -27.21
CA ASN A 428 -21.96 -30.89 -27.39
C ASN A 428 -22.75 -29.58 -27.59
N ASN A 429 -22.07 -28.43 -27.71
CA ASN A 429 -22.77 -27.18 -28.01
C ASN A 429 -23.32 -27.23 -29.45
N PRO A 430 -24.61 -26.92 -29.65
CA PRO A 430 -25.24 -26.95 -30.97
C PRO A 430 -24.48 -26.03 -31.91
N VAL A 431 -24.14 -26.58 -33.07
CA VAL A 431 -23.57 -25.95 -34.28
C VAL A 431 -23.86 -24.44 -34.32
N GLY A 432 -22.94 -23.61 -33.80
CA GLY A 432 -23.14 -22.16 -33.76
C GLY A 432 -22.39 -21.36 -32.69
N ALA A 433 -21.92 -21.99 -31.60
CA ALA A 433 -21.01 -21.31 -30.67
C ALA A 433 -19.61 -21.22 -31.31
N GLN A 434 -19.30 -20.10 -31.96
CA GLN A 434 -17.95 -19.82 -32.47
C GLN A 434 -16.97 -19.83 -31.30
N ASN A 435 -16.17 -20.90 -31.19
CA ASN A 435 -14.95 -20.87 -30.41
C ASN A 435 -14.08 -19.75 -30.98
N VAL A 436 -13.86 -18.69 -30.20
CA VAL A 436 -12.92 -17.63 -30.58
C VAL A 436 -11.56 -18.31 -30.75
N PRO A 437 -10.97 -18.32 -31.97
CA PRO A 437 -9.71 -19.00 -32.20
C PRO A 437 -8.63 -18.37 -31.32
N ASP A 438 -7.79 -19.21 -30.74
CA ASP A 438 -6.63 -18.74 -29.99
C ASP A 438 -5.68 -17.98 -30.93
N GLU A 439 -5.20 -16.82 -30.49
CA GLU A 439 -4.20 -16.08 -31.24
C GLU A 439 -2.84 -16.77 -31.03
N GLU A 440 -2.11 -17.09 -32.10
CA GLU A 440 -0.80 -17.76 -32.03
C GLU A 440 0.26 -16.91 -31.30
N PHE A 441 0.11 -15.59 -31.37
CA PHE A 441 1.02 -14.63 -30.76
C PHE A 441 0.27 -13.46 -30.16
N MET A 442 0.84 -12.86 -29.12
CA MET A 442 0.37 -11.59 -28.57
C MET A 442 1.47 -10.52 -28.57
N ASP A 443 1.10 -9.30 -28.96
CA ASP A 443 1.99 -8.14 -28.90
C ASP A 443 1.90 -7.48 -27.53
N VAL A 444 3.06 -7.31 -26.89
CA VAL A 444 3.18 -6.76 -25.53
C VAL A 444 4.04 -5.51 -25.58
N THR A 445 3.56 -4.44 -24.95
CA THR A 445 4.40 -3.27 -24.62
C THR A 445 4.70 -3.29 -23.12
N TRP A 446 5.95 -3.58 -22.77
CA TRP A 446 6.42 -3.60 -21.39
C TRP A 446 7.08 -2.28 -21.02
N ASN A 447 6.47 -1.57 -20.07
CA ASN A 447 6.94 -0.29 -19.57
C ASN A 447 7.80 -0.50 -18.32
N VAL A 448 9.07 -0.15 -18.43
CA VAL A 448 10.04 -0.22 -17.34
C VAL A 448 10.36 1.19 -16.89
N THR A 449 10.23 1.45 -15.59
CA THR A 449 10.67 2.73 -15.02
C THR A 449 11.88 2.48 -14.14
N PHE A 450 12.97 3.20 -14.43
CA PHE A 450 14.16 3.23 -13.61
C PHE A 450 14.10 4.30 -12.53
N ILE A 451 14.60 3.96 -11.33
CA ILE A 451 14.84 4.94 -10.26
C ILE A 451 16.03 4.56 -9.38
N GLY A 452 16.98 5.49 -9.24
CA GLY A 452 18.01 5.47 -8.22
C GLY A 452 17.46 5.84 -6.83
N ARG A 453 17.80 5.05 -5.81
CA ARG A 453 17.23 5.19 -4.45
C ARG A 453 18.25 5.01 -3.35
N THR A 454 18.14 5.82 -2.31
CA THR A 454 18.92 5.63 -1.08
C THR A 454 18.53 4.33 -0.35
N PRO A 455 19.46 3.74 0.42
CA PRO A 455 19.23 2.56 1.27
C PRO A 455 17.94 2.63 2.10
N GLU A 456 17.68 3.79 2.71
CA GLU A 456 16.49 4.06 3.50
C GLU A 456 15.20 3.84 2.72
N LYS A 457 15.14 4.39 1.51
CA LYS A 457 13.94 4.35 0.70
C LYS A 457 13.68 2.94 0.20
N ILE A 458 14.70 2.21 -0.23
CA ILE A 458 14.55 0.83 -0.67
C ILE A 458 14.13 -0.08 0.48
N SER A 459 14.73 0.07 1.66
CA SER A 459 14.33 -0.70 2.86
C SER A 459 12.85 -0.52 3.19
N ILE A 460 12.36 0.72 3.09
CA ILE A 460 10.93 1.03 3.23
C ILE A 460 10.11 0.36 2.13
N VAL A 461 10.52 0.50 0.86
CA VAL A 461 9.77 -0.10 -0.27
C VAL A 461 9.66 -1.61 -0.12
N ASP A 462 10.77 -2.30 0.15
CA ASP A 462 10.80 -3.75 0.26
C ASP A 462 9.96 -4.25 1.45
N SER A 463 9.84 -3.45 2.52
CA SER A 463 8.94 -3.76 3.65
C SER A 463 7.46 -3.63 3.30
N TYR A 464 7.12 -2.82 2.29
CA TYR A 464 5.75 -2.60 1.81
C TYR A 464 5.43 -3.39 0.54
N ASP A 465 6.40 -4.10 -0.05
CA ASP A 465 6.19 -4.97 -1.20
C ASP A 465 5.38 -6.18 -0.71
N THR A 466 4.08 -5.99 -0.59
CA THR A 466 3.15 -7.04 -0.15
C THR A 466 3.15 -8.15 -1.20
N PRO A 467 3.09 -9.43 -0.79
CA PRO A 467 3.00 -10.54 -1.73
C PRO A 467 1.86 -10.34 -2.73
N LYS A 468 2.04 -10.88 -3.94
CA LYS A 468 1.21 -10.67 -5.14
C LYS A 468 -0.27 -10.47 -4.84
N ARG A 469 -0.80 -9.32 -5.26
CA ARG A 469 -2.23 -9.01 -5.17
C ARG A 469 -3.00 -9.82 -6.20
N LYS A 470 -3.98 -10.61 -5.73
CA LYS A 470 -5.03 -11.12 -6.59
C LYS A 470 -5.99 -9.98 -6.90
N TYR A 471 -6.23 -9.74 -8.18
CA TYR A 471 -7.21 -8.79 -8.67
C TYR A 471 -8.39 -9.55 -9.22
N ASN A 472 -9.59 -9.06 -8.93
CA ASN A 472 -10.79 -9.58 -9.55
C ASN A 472 -10.94 -8.97 -10.95
N MET A 473 -10.40 -9.64 -11.96
CA MET A 473 -10.43 -9.20 -13.35
C MET A 473 -11.82 -9.38 -14.01
N THR A 474 -12.77 -10.02 -13.31
CA THR A 474 -14.17 -10.13 -13.77
C THR A 474 -15.05 -8.96 -13.33
N GLU A 475 -14.56 -8.09 -12.44
CA GLU A 475 -15.28 -6.90 -11.95
C GLU A 475 -15.56 -5.87 -13.06
N THR A 476 -16.43 -4.89 -12.73
CA THR A 476 -16.69 -3.74 -13.60
C THR A 476 -15.41 -2.93 -13.85
N LYS A 477 -15.33 -2.29 -15.02
CA LYS A 477 -14.21 -1.42 -15.38
C LYS A 477 -13.99 -0.31 -14.35
N ASP A 478 -15.05 0.21 -13.75
CA ASP A 478 -14.98 1.22 -12.69
C ASP A 478 -14.29 0.70 -11.42
N ASN A 479 -14.62 -0.52 -10.98
CA ASN A 479 -13.97 -1.12 -9.81
C ASN A 479 -12.49 -1.43 -10.09
N GLN A 480 -12.16 -1.86 -11.30
CA GLN A 480 -10.78 -2.05 -11.72
C GLN A 480 -10.01 -0.73 -11.73
N LEU A 481 -10.60 0.35 -12.24
CA LEU A 481 -10.03 1.70 -12.21
C LEU A 481 -9.80 2.18 -10.77
N GLN A 482 -10.76 1.96 -9.87
CA GLN A 482 -10.61 2.32 -8.46
C GLN A 482 -9.50 1.52 -7.78
N THR A 483 -9.44 0.21 -8.05
CA THR A 483 -8.40 -0.68 -7.52
C THR A 483 -7.03 -0.28 -8.04
N HIS A 484 -6.92 0.03 -9.34
CA HIS A 484 -5.69 0.55 -9.94
C HIS A 484 -5.29 1.90 -9.32
N ALA A 485 -6.22 2.84 -9.14
CA ALA A 485 -5.95 4.11 -8.48
C ALA A 485 -5.41 3.93 -7.04
N ASN A 486 -5.90 2.93 -6.30
CA ASN A 486 -5.37 2.60 -4.97
C ASN A 486 -3.94 2.05 -5.04
N VAL A 487 -3.64 1.19 -6.03
CA VAL A 487 -2.27 0.70 -6.29
C VAL A 487 -1.36 1.88 -6.63
N GLU A 488 -1.75 2.74 -7.58
CA GLU A 488 -0.96 3.92 -7.96
C GLU A 488 -0.74 4.88 -6.77
N LEU A 489 -1.72 5.02 -5.87
CA LEU A 489 -1.57 5.84 -4.65
C LEU A 489 -0.52 5.22 -3.73
N MET A 490 -0.67 3.94 -3.36
CA MET A 490 0.20 3.25 -2.42
C MET A 490 1.65 3.23 -2.90
N HIS A 491 1.89 2.75 -4.12
CA HIS A 491 3.24 2.70 -4.70
C HIS A 491 3.76 4.11 -5.01
N GLY A 492 2.86 5.02 -5.35
CA GLY A 492 3.16 6.43 -5.54
C GLY A 492 3.73 7.11 -4.28
N LEU A 493 3.19 6.82 -3.10
CA LEU A 493 3.73 7.34 -1.82
C LEU A 493 5.17 6.92 -1.60
N ILE A 494 5.45 5.68 -1.96
CA ILE A 494 6.77 5.06 -1.93
C ILE A 494 7.67 5.61 -3.08
N GLY A 495 7.08 6.33 -4.03
CA GLY A 495 7.71 7.12 -5.08
C GLY A 495 7.87 6.39 -6.41
N HIS A 496 7.05 5.36 -6.68
CA HIS A 496 6.91 4.77 -8.00
C HIS A 496 6.02 5.67 -8.87
N PRO A 497 6.54 6.25 -9.95
CA PRO A 497 5.72 7.08 -10.84
C PRO A 497 4.87 6.19 -11.76
N PHE A 498 3.56 6.33 -11.70
CA PHE A 498 2.70 5.66 -12.69
C PHE A 498 2.44 6.54 -13.92
N ARG A 499 2.39 7.85 -13.70
CA ARG A 499 2.07 8.89 -14.69
C ARG A 499 2.76 10.18 -14.27
N ASP A 500 3.19 10.99 -15.22
CA ASP A 500 3.91 12.24 -14.94
C ASP A 500 3.03 13.28 -14.23
N ASN A 501 1.73 13.25 -14.50
CA ASN A 501 0.76 14.22 -13.97
C ASN A 501 0.26 13.88 -12.56
N TYR A 502 0.73 12.79 -11.94
CA TYR A 502 0.22 12.33 -10.67
C TYR A 502 1.19 12.58 -9.50
N HIS A 503 0.66 13.18 -8.42
CA HIS A 503 1.42 13.58 -7.24
C HIS A 503 0.87 12.96 -5.94
N PRO A 504 1.14 11.65 -5.70
CA PRO A 504 0.62 10.90 -4.55
C PRO A 504 1.01 11.49 -3.21
N ARG A 505 2.23 12.01 -3.11
CA ARG A 505 2.73 12.64 -1.89
C ARG A 505 1.93 13.89 -1.52
N ARG A 506 1.51 14.68 -2.52
CA ARG A 506 0.64 15.85 -2.27
C ARG A 506 -0.72 15.40 -1.74
N VAL A 507 -1.28 14.32 -2.30
CA VAL A 507 -2.53 13.72 -1.81
C VAL A 507 -2.39 13.27 -0.35
N ALA A 508 -1.34 12.53 -0.01
CA ALA A 508 -1.13 12.11 1.38
C ALA A 508 -0.88 13.28 2.34
N ILE A 509 -0.14 14.32 1.93
CA ILE A 509 0.04 15.51 2.76
C ILE A 509 -1.31 16.19 3.02
N LEU A 510 -2.15 16.34 2.00
CA LEU A 510 -3.48 16.92 2.17
C LEU A 510 -4.36 16.07 3.08
N LEU A 511 -4.34 14.73 2.93
CA LEU A 511 -5.05 13.81 3.83
C LEU A 511 -4.54 13.89 5.26
N PHE A 512 -3.22 14.02 5.45
CA PHE A 512 -2.62 14.19 6.77
C PHE A 512 -3.02 15.52 7.42
N ILE A 513 -3.04 16.61 6.64
CA ILE A 513 -3.53 17.92 7.10
C ILE A 513 -5.00 17.83 7.49
N GLU A 514 -5.83 17.18 6.67
CA GLU A 514 -7.25 16.96 6.96
C GLU A 514 -7.45 16.15 8.26
N LEU A 515 -6.75 15.03 8.41
CA LEU A 515 -6.82 14.18 9.60
C LEU A 515 -6.33 14.92 10.85
N SER A 516 -5.24 15.70 10.72
CA SER A 516 -4.70 16.51 11.81
C SER A 516 -5.67 17.61 12.22
N ALA A 517 -6.27 18.32 11.27
CA ALA A 517 -7.28 19.33 11.53
C ALA A 517 -8.52 18.72 12.20
N TYR A 518 -8.95 17.52 11.77
CA TYR A 518 -10.05 16.80 12.40
C TYR A 518 -9.72 16.38 13.83
N ALA A 519 -8.53 15.86 14.08
CA ALA A 519 -8.07 15.48 15.42
C ALA A 519 -7.99 16.70 16.36
N ILE A 520 -7.45 17.83 15.87
CA ILE A 520 -7.41 19.10 16.62
C ILE A 520 -8.83 19.58 16.92
N ALA A 521 -9.73 19.56 15.93
CA ALA A 521 -11.12 19.96 16.12
C ALA A 521 -11.85 19.05 17.14
N ALA A 522 -11.61 17.73 17.10
CA ALA A 522 -12.15 16.79 18.06
C ALA A 522 -11.61 17.02 19.48
N ALA A 523 -10.30 17.27 19.62
CA ALA A 523 -9.67 17.59 20.90
C ALA A 523 -10.21 18.90 21.48
N LEU A 524 -10.32 19.95 20.66
CA LEU A 524 -10.92 21.23 21.07
C LEU A 524 -12.38 21.04 21.48
N LYS A 525 -13.14 20.21 20.77
CA LYS A 525 -14.53 19.91 21.13
C LYS A 525 -14.63 19.12 22.44
N LEU A 526 -13.77 18.14 22.68
CA LEU A 526 -13.71 17.40 23.94
C LEU A 526 -13.33 18.31 25.11
N HIS A 527 -12.30 19.14 24.93
CA HIS A 527 -11.91 20.14 25.91
C HIS A 527 -13.08 21.09 26.22
N TYR A 528 -13.74 21.57 25.17
CA TYR A 528 -14.92 22.42 25.27
C TYR A 528 -16.06 21.77 26.07
N CYS A 529 -16.45 20.54 25.73
CA CYS A 529 -17.47 19.79 26.43
C CYS A 529 -17.11 19.52 27.90
N SER A 530 -15.82 19.31 28.20
CA SER A 530 -15.37 19.04 29.57
C SER A 530 -15.35 20.29 30.48
N SER A 531 -15.24 21.48 29.88
CA SER A 531 -15.16 22.78 30.56
C SER A 531 -16.55 23.33 30.94
N ILE A 532 -17.57 23.11 30.11
CA ILE A 532 -18.93 23.58 30.38
C ILE A 532 -19.72 22.53 31.16
N ARG A 533 -19.80 22.72 32.49
CA ARG A 533 -20.46 21.79 33.42
C ARG A 533 -21.99 21.78 33.40
N ARG A 534 -22.69 22.51 32.51
CA ARG A 534 -24.18 22.67 32.59
C ARG A 534 -24.96 22.93 31.30
N ILE A 535 -24.58 22.43 30.13
CA ILE A 535 -25.52 22.37 28.99
C ILE A 535 -25.36 21.02 28.29
N HIS A 536 -26.50 20.39 28.01
CA HIS A 536 -26.67 19.04 27.47
C HIS A 536 -25.52 18.52 26.59
N ILE A 537 -25.10 17.30 26.94
CA ILE A 537 -24.13 16.50 26.21
C ILE A 537 -24.69 16.21 24.82
N GLU A 538 -24.10 16.81 23.79
CA GLU A 538 -24.22 16.30 22.42
C GLU A 538 -22.99 15.45 22.09
N PHE A 539 -23.16 14.14 22.18
CA PHE A 539 -22.34 13.21 21.42
C PHE A 539 -22.71 13.37 19.95
N SER A 540 -21.84 13.98 19.16
CA SER A 540 -21.85 13.71 17.72
C SER A 540 -21.09 12.40 17.56
N PRO A 541 -21.71 11.31 17.07
CA PRO A 541 -20.95 10.13 16.74
C PRO A 541 -19.86 10.52 15.72
N PRO A 542 -18.62 9.99 15.86
CA PRO A 542 -17.57 10.18 14.88
C PRO A 542 -17.94 9.42 13.61
N ASN A 543 -18.75 10.03 12.74
CA ASN A 543 -19.21 9.40 11.49
C ASN A 543 -18.15 9.36 10.38
N ASN A 544 -16.88 9.61 10.68
CA ASN A 544 -15.79 9.64 9.71
C ASN A 544 -14.55 8.83 10.17
N LEU A 545 -14.74 7.63 10.73
CA LEU A 545 -13.72 6.59 10.53
C LEU A 545 -14.02 5.91 9.21
N GLY A 546 -13.02 5.88 8.34
CA GLY A 546 -13.17 5.71 6.90
C GLY A 546 -13.76 4.39 6.40
N PRO A 547 -13.99 4.33 5.08
CA PRO A 547 -14.70 3.25 4.41
C PRO A 547 -13.78 2.05 4.19
N TYR A 548 -13.82 1.01 5.05
CA TYR A 548 -13.07 -0.23 4.79
C TYR A 548 -13.86 -1.54 4.97
N ALA A 549 -15.14 -1.51 5.34
CA ALA A 549 -15.98 -2.73 5.41
C ALA A 549 -16.98 -2.79 4.24
N LYS A 550 -16.61 -3.46 3.15
CA LYS A 550 -17.49 -3.72 1.98
C LYS A 550 -18.59 -4.71 2.37
N GLY A 551 -19.82 -4.23 2.62
CA GLY A 551 -20.99 -5.12 2.74
C GLY A 551 -22.29 -4.47 3.24
N ALA A 552 -22.22 -3.45 4.10
CA ALA A 552 -23.41 -2.87 4.75
C ALA A 552 -23.76 -1.42 4.29
N TYR A 553 -23.34 -1.02 3.08
CA TYR A 553 -23.23 0.41 2.72
C TYR A 553 -24.54 1.18 2.49
N GLN A 554 -25.64 0.56 2.08
CA GLN A 554 -26.79 1.35 1.64
C GLN A 554 -27.72 1.80 2.78
N LEU A 555 -27.96 0.96 3.79
CA LEU A 555 -28.80 1.35 4.93
C LEU A 555 -28.01 2.07 6.03
N GLN A 556 -26.72 1.74 6.21
CA GLN A 556 -25.87 2.34 7.23
C GLN A 556 -25.36 3.74 6.86
N SER A 557 -25.48 4.18 5.59
CA SER A 557 -25.12 5.55 5.17
C SER A 557 -26.25 6.56 5.38
N ILE A 558 -27.51 6.16 5.20
CA ILE A 558 -28.68 7.05 5.29
C ILE A 558 -28.95 7.49 6.73
N TRP A 559 -28.85 6.57 7.70
CA TRP A 559 -29.15 6.87 9.11
C TRP A 559 -28.24 7.94 9.72
N PRO A 560 -26.89 7.86 9.65
CA PRO A 560 -26.02 8.94 10.08
C PRO A 560 -26.22 10.22 9.27
N LEU A 561 -26.63 10.15 7.99
CA LEU A 561 -26.97 11.33 7.18
C LEU A 561 -28.23 12.04 7.69
N LEU A 562 -29.33 11.31 7.91
CA LEU A 562 -30.55 11.84 8.47
C LEU A 562 -30.33 12.35 9.89
N PHE A 563 -29.61 11.58 10.73
CA PHE A 563 -29.36 11.96 12.12
C PHE A 563 -28.46 13.20 12.20
N THR A 564 -27.39 13.30 11.39
CA THR A 564 -26.55 14.52 11.35
C THR A 564 -27.30 15.72 10.78
N SER A 565 -28.22 15.50 9.84
CA SER A 565 -29.04 16.58 9.25
C SER A 565 -30.10 17.06 10.24
N ILE A 566 -30.78 16.14 10.95
CA ILE A 566 -31.73 16.45 12.03
C ILE A 566 -31.01 17.17 13.15
N ILE A 567 -29.85 16.70 13.62
CA ILE A 567 -29.06 17.41 14.63
C ILE A 567 -28.66 18.81 14.13
N SER A 568 -28.25 18.94 12.87
CA SER A 568 -27.87 20.25 12.30
C SER A 568 -29.06 21.20 12.19
N LEU A 569 -30.26 20.68 11.86
CA LEU A 569 -31.50 21.44 11.84
C LEU A 569 -31.97 21.79 13.25
N LEU A 570 -31.79 20.91 14.23
CA LEU A 570 -32.05 21.18 15.65
C LEU A 570 -31.09 22.23 16.20
N LYS A 571 -29.82 22.21 15.79
CA LYS A 571 -28.84 23.26 16.10
C LYS A 571 -29.21 24.57 15.46
N LEU A 572 -29.58 24.55 14.18
CA LEU A 572 -30.03 25.74 13.48
C LEU A 572 -31.30 26.28 14.15
N LYS A 573 -32.26 25.43 14.53
CA LYS A 573 -33.44 25.79 15.31
C LYS A 573 -33.06 26.40 16.66
N ALA A 574 -32.13 25.80 17.40
CA ALA A 574 -31.67 26.30 18.70
C ALA A 574 -30.95 27.66 18.59
N ILE A 575 -30.14 27.87 17.55
CA ILE A 575 -29.34 29.10 17.34
C ILE A 575 -30.16 30.21 16.69
N THR A 576 -30.96 29.89 15.67
CA THR A 576 -31.70 30.90 14.88
C THR A 576 -33.12 31.10 15.37
N ARG A 577 -33.65 30.19 16.21
CA ARG A 577 -35.05 30.13 16.66
C ARG A 577 -36.06 30.03 15.51
N VAL A 578 -35.63 29.54 14.36
CA VAL A 578 -36.51 29.28 13.22
C VAL A 578 -37.36 28.05 13.52
N GLU A 579 -38.66 28.27 13.64
CA GLU A 579 -39.67 27.24 13.65
C GLU A 579 -40.36 27.21 12.30
N PHE A 580 -40.55 26.01 11.75
CA PHE A 580 -41.33 25.82 10.54
C PHE A 580 -42.78 25.60 10.95
N LEU A 581 -43.60 26.63 10.81
CA LEU A 581 -45.05 26.54 10.96
C LEU A 581 -45.64 26.21 9.60
N TRP A 582 -46.32 25.08 9.50
CA TRP A 582 -47.07 24.75 8.29
C TRP A 582 -48.34 25.59 8.24
N ARG A 583 -48.39 26.55 7.30
CA ARG A 583 -49.59 27.34 7.04
C ARG A 583 -50.46 26.55 6.06
N GLY A 584 -51.39 25.75 6.60
CA GLY A 584 -52.17 24.79 5.82
C GLY A 584 -51.40 23.49 5.55
N SER A 585 -51.85 22.68 4.58
CA SER A 585 -51.26 21.36 4.27
C SER A 585 -50.00 21.41 3.39
N SER A 586 -49.61 22.57 2.85
CA SER A 586 -48.64 22.62 1.73
C SER A 586 -47.53 23.67 1.84
N LEU A 587 -47.61 24.68 2.72
CA LEU A 587 -46.63 25.78 2.75
C LEU A 587 -45.93 25.91 4.12
N PRO A 588 -44.64 25.54 4.23
CA PRO A 588 -43.86 25.81 5.44
C PRO A 588 -43.53 27.30 5.51
N THR A 589 -44.05 27.98 6.53
CA THR A 589 -43.69 29.35 6.87
C THR A 589 -42.64 29.36 7.98
N MET A 590 -41.55 30.09 7.76
CA MET A 590 -40.51 30.27 8.77
C MET A 590 -40.95 31.34 9.78
N HIS A 591 -41.22 30.93 11.01
CA HIS A 591 -41.51 31.82 12.12
C HIS A 591 -40.32 31.81 13.11
N PHE A 592 -40.04 32.94 13.74
CA PHE A 592 -38.95 33.06 14.69
C PHE A 592 -39.54 33.11 16.10
N ALA A 593 -39.36 32.03 16.87
CA ALA A 593 -39.92 31.96 18.21
C ALA A 593 -39.26 32.99 19.14
N PRO A 594 -40.05 33.67 20.00
CA PRO A 594 -39.51 34.55 21.03
C PRO A 594 -38.71 33.76 22.08
N ALA A 595 -37.71 34.40 22.70
CA ALA A 595 -36.86 33.74 23.70
C ALA A 595 -37.67 33.25 24.91
N SER A 596 -37.46 31.99 25.31
CA SER A 596 -38.02 31.46 26.56
C SER A 596 -37.35 32.12 27.78
N HIS A 597 -37.98 32.05 28.96
CA HIS A 597 -37.48 32.75 30.15
C HIS A 597 -36.09 32.26 30.61
N SER A 598 -35.79 30.97 30.41
CA SER A 598 -34.46 30.37 30.63
C SER A 598 -33.44 30.81 29.58
N GLU A 599 -33.88 31.09 28.35
CA GLU A 599 -33.05 31.56 27.24
C GLU A 599 -32.85 33.08 27.23
N ARG A 600 -33.62 33.87 27.99
CA ARG A 600 -33.43 35.33 28.05
C ARG A 600 -32.01 35.70 28.50
N ALA A 601 -31.35 34.87 29.30
CA ALA A 601 -29.96 35.07 29.71
C ALA A 601 -28.97 34.89 28.54
N SER A 602 -29.12 33.85 27.72
CA SER A 602 -28.29 33.65 26.51
C SER A 602 -28.64 34.66 25.42
N HIS A 603 -29.92 35.00 25.28
CA HIS A 603 -30.42 36.01 24.35
C HIS A 603 -29.88 37.41 24.61
N ARG A 604 -29.41 37.72 25.82
CA ARG A 604 -28.73 38.99 26.12
C ARG A 604 -27.29 39.01 25.61
N MET A 605 -26.65 37.84 25.47
CA MET A 605 -25.29 37.71 24.93
C MET A 605 -25.28 37.52 23.40
N GLU A 606 -26.34 36.94 22.84
CA GLU A 606 -26.48 36.66 21.41
C GLU A 606 -26.84 37.82 20.44
N PRO A 607 -27.44 38.96 20.84
CA PRO A 607 -28.07 39.91 19.91
C PRO A 607 -27.05 40.85 19.25
N GLN A 608 -25.76 40.73 19.60
CA GLN A 608 -24.69 41.59 19.10
C GLN A 608 -24.18 41.18 17.72
N LEU A 609 -24.50 39.97 17.25
CA LEU A 609 -24.31 39.58 15.86
C LEU A 609 -25.62 39.79 15.13
N SER A 610 -25.63 40.78 14.23
CA SER A 610 -26.84 41.12 13.48
C SER A 610 -27.34 39.88 12.75
N ARG A 611 -28.66 39.70 12.73
CA ARG A 611 -29.30 38.60 12.00
C ARG A 611 -28.90 38.61 10.52
N ARG A 612 -28.71 39.81 9.95
CA ARG A 612 -28.21 40.02 8.58
C ARG A 612 -26.83 39.39 8.39
N PHE A 613 -25.92 39.55 9.35
CA PHE A 613 -24.60 38.91 9.31
C PHE A 613 -24.69 37.39 9.34
N LYS A 614 -25.51 36.80 10.24
CA LYS A 614 -25.67 35.34 10.33
C LYS A 614 -26.18 34.73 9.01
N ILE A 615 -27.21 35.35 8.41
CA ILE A 615 -27.78 34.91 7.14
C ILE A 615 -26.80 35.11 5.98
N LEU A 616 -26.14 36.26 5.91
CA LEU A 616 -25.17 36.57 4.86
C LEU A 616 -23.98 35.60 4.92
N PHE A 617 -23.43 35.35 6.10
CA PHE A 617 -22.33 34.41 6.28
C PHE A 617 -22.73 32.99 5.88
N PHE A 618 -23.90 32.53 6.31
CA PHE A 618 -24.45 31.23 5.91
C PHE A 618 -24.57 31.12 4.38
N ALA A 619 -25.15 32.13 3.74
CA ALA A 619 -25.34 32.18 2.30
C ALA A 619 -24.00 32.21 1.55
N ILE A 620 -23.01 32.99 2.00
CA ILE A 620 -21.68 33.06 1.40
C ILE A 620 -20.97 31.72 1.53
N VAL A 621 -20.92 31.12 2.72
CA VAL A 621 -20.26 29.82 2.92
C VAL A 621 -20.98 28.72 2.13
N GLY A 622 -22.30 28.73 2.10
CA GLY A 622 -23.10 27.80 1.29
C GLY A 622 -22.84 27.95 -0.20
N ALA A 623 -22.82 29.18 -0.71
CA ALA A 623 -22.49 29.46 -2.10
C ALA A 623 -21.05 29.05 -2.43
N CYS A 624 -20.07 29.40 -1.61
CA CYS A 624 -18.66 29.00 -1.81
C CYS A 624 -18.50 27.47 -1.84
N LEU A 625 -19.08 26.75 -0.86
CA LEU A 625 -19.00 25.29 -0.81
C LEU A 625 -19.73 24.63 -1.99
N TYR A 626 -20.86 25.19 -2.41
CA TYR A 626 -21.60 24.73 -3.57
C TYR A 626 -20.82 24.97 -4.86
N ILE A 627 -20.26 26.16 -5.05
CA ILE A 627 -19.43 26.52 -6.21
C ILE A 627 -18.20 25.61 -6.29
N VAL A 628 -17.50 25.39 -5.17
CA VAL A 628 -16.34 24.47 -5.14
C VAL A 628 -16.74 23.05 -5.54
N GLN A 629 -17.91 22.58 -5.09
CA GLN A 629 -18.40 21.25 -5.44
C GLN A 629 -18.91 21.14 -6.88
N THR A 630 -19.60 22.16 -7.40
CA THR A 630 -20.24 22.14 -8.74
C THR A 630 -19.28 22.47 -9.86
N LEU A 631 -18.34 23.38 -9.63
CA LEU A 631 -17.28 23.68 -10.59
C LEU A 631 -16.17 22.63 -10.60
N GLU A 632 -16.30 21.56 -9.80
CA GLU A 632 -15.30 20.50 -9.73
C GLU A 632 -13.88 21.08 -9.54
N MET A 633 -13.78 22.11 -8.69
CA MET A 633 -12.52 22.80 -8.44
C MET A 633 -11.65 21.92 -7.54
N TYR A 634 -10.91 21.04 -8.19
CA TYR A 634 -10.02 20.11 -7.53
C TYR A 634 -8.59 20.67 -7.54
N ILE A 635 -8.02 20.89 -6.35
CA ILE A 635 -6.59 21.19 -6.19
C ILE A 635 -5.73 20.04 -6.74
N ILE A 636 -6.25 18.81 -6.64
CA ILE A 636 -5.69 17.61 -7.24
C ILE A 636 -6.84 16.88 -7.94
N ASN A 637 -6.73 16.70 -9.25
CA ASN A 637 -7.75 16.05 -10.06
C ASN A 637 -8.14 14.69 -9.46
N PRO A 638 -9.41 14.46 -9.08
CA PRO A 638 -9.86 13.21 -8.49
C PRO A 638 -9.65 12.07 -9.49
N ARG A 639 -9.34 10.91 -8.94
CA ARG A 639 -9.03 9.71 -9.72
C ARG A 639 -10.27 8.86 -9.93
N GLY A 640 -10.23 8.10 -11.00
CA GLY A 640 -11.28 7.15 -11.38
C GLY A 640 -12.33 7.83 -12.24
N THR A 641 -13.15 7.01 -12.90
CA THR A 641 -14.40 7.51 -13.48
C THR A 641 -15.14 8.31 -12.42
N SER A 642 -15.75 9.42 -12.84
CA SER A 642 -16.78 10.09 -12.02
C SER A 642 -17.64 8.98 -11.45
N THR A 643 -17.70 8.86 -10.11
CA THR A 643 -18.48 7.84 -9.40
C THR A 643 -19.75 7.57 -10.21
N PRO A 644 -20.02 6.31 -10.58
CA PRO A 644 -21.02 5.97 -11.61
C PRO A 644 -22.25 6.82 -11.42
N SER A 645 -22.68 7.50 -12.50
CA SER A 645 -23.80 8.46 -12.57
C SER A 645 -24.58 8.43 -11.27
N LYS A 646 -24.19 9.33 -10.35
CA LYS A 646 -24.93 9.49 -9.11
C LYS A 646 -26.36 9.74 -9.57
N THR A 647 -27.31 8.93 -9.11
CA THR A 647 -28.71 9.19 -9.40
C THR A 647 -28.98 10.66 -9.07
N VAL A 648 -29.84 11.32 -9.84
CA VAL A 648 -30.16 12.76 -9.63
C VAL A 648 -30.46 13.05 -8.15
N MET A 649 -31.05 12.08 -7.45
CA MET A 649 -31.28 12.10 -6.00
C MET A 649 -29.99 12.17 -5.17
N THR A 650 -28.98 11.35 -5.49
CA THR A 650 -27.70 11.34 -4.77
C THR A 650 -26.92 12.64 -4.98
N GLU A 651 -26.98 13.22 -6.18
CA GLU A 651 -26.40 14.55 -6.46
C GLU A 651 -27.14 15.64 -5.69
N GLY A 652 -28.47 15.60 -5.69
CA GLY A 652 -29.31 16.52 -4.90
C GLY A 652 -29.02 16.44 -3.41
N ILE A 653 -28.81 15.24 -2.85
CA ILE A 653 -28.43 15.04 -1.45
C ILE A 653 -27.04 15.62 -1.17
N LEU A 654 -26.07 15.39 -2.05
CA LEU A 654 -24.72 15.91 -1.89
C LEU A 654 -24.69 17.44 -1.98
N ALA A 655 -25.43 18.01 -2.93
CA ALA A 655 -25.60 19.45 -3.10
C ALA A 655 -26.29 20.07 -1.86
N GLY A 656 -27.37 19.45 -1.39
CA GLY A 656 -28.07 19.86 -0.16
C GLY A 656 -27.16 19.84 1.07
N LYS A 657 -26.29 18.83 1.21
CA LYS A 657 -25.33 18.76 2.32
C LYS A 657 -24.31 19.90 2.30
N SER A 658 -23.80 20.26 1.12
CA SER A 658 -22.83 21.34 0.98
C SER A 658 -23.46 22.73 1.07
N PHE A 659 -24.72 22.87 0.68
CA PHE A 659 -25.44 24.14 0.74
C PHE A 659 -26.07 24.41 2.11
N ILE A 660 -26.48 23.37 2.85
CA ILE A 660 -27.26 23.52 4.09
C ILE A 660 -26.46 23.04 5.31
N THR A 661 -26.04 21.77 5.32
CA THR A 661 -25.48 21.14 6.53
C THR A 661 -24.11 21.69 6.90
N ARG A 662 -23.19 21.79 5.93
CA ARG A 662 -21.82 22.28 6.19
C ARG A 662 -21.79 23.76 6.61
N PRO A 663 -22.49 24.69 5.94
CA PRO A 663 -22.56 26.08 6.38
C PRO A 663 -23.22 26.23 7.75
N ALA A 664 -24.27 25.45 8.05
CA ALA A 664 -24.91 25.45 9.37
C ALA A 664 -23.93 25.04 10.48
N LEU A 665 -23.14 23.99 10.23
CA LEU A 665 -22.13 23.52 11.17
C LEU A 665 -21.03 24.57 11.39
N ILE A 666 -20.48 25.15 10.31
CA ILE A 666 -19.43 26.18 10.40
C ILE A 666 -19.96 27.42 11.14
N LEU A 667 -21.13 27.92 10.75
CA LEU A 667 -21.76 29.06 11.40
C LEU A 667 -22.04 28.76 12.88
N GLY A 668 -22.58 27.58 13.19
CA GLY A 668 -22.85 27.17 14.56
C GLY A 668 -21.59 27.13 15.42
N SER A 669 -20.50 26.56 14.90
CA SER A 669 -19.19 26.56 15.58
C SER A 669 -18.67 27.98 15.83
N ILE A 670 -18.75 28.87 14.84
CA ILE A 670 -18.30 30.26 14.99
C ILE A 670 -19.14 31.01 16.02
N MET A 671 -20.47 30.89 15.96
CA MET A 671 -21.39 31.51 16.93
C MET A 671 -21.07 31.03 18.34
N GLN A 672 -20.82 29.73 18.51
CA GLN A 672 -20.44 29.16 19.80
C GLN A 672 -19.13 29.78 20.32
N ILE A 673 -18.09 29.86 19.49
CA ILE A 673 -16.80 30.49 19.85
C ILE A 673 -17.00 31.95 20.28
N VAL A 674 -17.79 32.73 19.53
CA VAL A 674 -18.07 34.14 19.85
C VAL A 674 -18.85 34.26 21.17
N MET A 675 -19.85 33.40 21.41
CA MET A 675 -20.58 33.41 22.67
C MET A 675 -19.67 33.09 23.86
N ASN A 676 -18.78 32.11 23.73
CA ASN A 676 -17.87 31.69 24.81
C ASN A 676 -16.79 32.73 25.14
N THR A 677 -16.23 33.38 24.12
CA THR A 677 -15.23 34.46 24.31
C THR A 677 -15.85 35.66 25.03
N ARG A 678 -17.13 35.95 24.78
CA ARG A 678 -17.83 37.08 25.38
C ARG A 678 -18.46 36.79 26.73
N SER A 679 -18.85 35.55 27.01
CA SER A 679 -19.44 35.18 28.30
C SER A 679 -18.47 35.25 29.48
N ARG A 680 -17.17 35.56 29.25
CA ARG A 680 -16.09 35.61 30.26
C ARG A 680 -16.06 34.38 31.18
N SER A 681 -16.61 33.25 30.72
CA SER A 681 -16.66 32.00 31.47
C SER A 681 -15.41 31.15 31.27
N VAL A 682 -14.45 31.63 30.49
CA VAL A 682 -13.04 31.29 30.69
C VAL A 682 -12.56 32.26 31.77
N PRO A 683 -12.41 31.84 33.04
CA PRO A 683 -11.73 32.68 34.00
C PRO A 683 -10.38 33.01 33.38
N SER A 684 -10.09 34.29 33.18
CA SER A 684 -8.78 34.65 32.66
C SER A 684 -7.79 34.07 33.66
N ALA A 685 -6.88 33.22 33.20
CA ALA A 685 -5.76 32.77 34.03
C ALA A 685 -4.92 33.97 34.53
N MET A 686 -5.12 35.15 33.93
CA MET A 686 -4.60 36.44 34.39
C MET A 686 -5.26 36.98 35.67
N ASP A 687 -6.53 36.69 35.97
CA ASP A 687 -7.17 37.17 37.20
C ASP A 687 -6.67 36.38 38.43
N TYR A 688 -6.15 35.17 38.23
CA TYR A 688 -5.48 34.41 39.28
C TYR A 688 -4.07 34.93 39.60
N TRP A 689 -3.39 35.58 38.64
CA TRP A 689 -2.07 36.18 38.87
C TRP A 689 -2.14 37.60 39.45
N ARG A 690 -3.30 38.26 39.36
CA ARG A 690 -3.50 39.61 39.94
C ARG A 690 -3.99 39.61 41.39
N ALA A 691 -4.31 38.44 41.95
CA ALA A 691 -4.78 38.30 43.32
C ALA A 691 -3.66 37.95 44.32
N ASP A 692 -2.44 37.67 43.84
CA ASP A 692 -1.23 37.38 44.64
C ASP A 692 -0.14 38.47 44.52
N GLN A 693 -0.51 39.69 44.12
CA GLN A 693 0.24 40.94 44.36
C GLN A 693 -0.65 41.88 45.17
#